data_AF-A0A850AKK8-F1
#
_entry.id   AF-A0A850AKK8-F1
#
_cell.length_a   1.000
_cell.length_b   1.000
_cell.length_c   1.000
_cell.angle_alpha   90.00
_cell.angle_beta   90.00
_cell.angle_gamma   90.00
#
_symmetry.space_group_name_H-M   'P 1'
#
loop_
_entity.id
_entity.type
_entity.pdbx_description
1 polymer ?
#
loop_
_entity_poly.entity_id
_entity_poly.type
_entity_poly.pdbx_seq_one_letter_code
_entity_poly.pdbx_strand_id
1 'polypeptide(L)'
;MKLPRAHHLSAEELAGQVLMPKLEIGFRNINAPGAQKILRLLKRYHLGGFILFNGHPADIRCWTALLQRESRFPLLIGADLERGLHSVFSRGAMFPHALAFGAAGDENLVKSFAEVLGKEARAVGINLFFGPALDLANDAENPIINIRAFHAQPAVVSRYAQIVIKTVQRFGVACAGKHFPGHGATRQDSHTALPEIYKRLADLETEELLPFQEALAAGVKGMLVGHLKVPGYAHPASLEPGLIERLIRQQWGFRGVIFTDALDMGAIQQHFHPWEQTLLPLQAGADVLLMPPQLPLAHSLLVEQIKTNEAFRGRVEEAVERIFALKRWLHACKPAQDHPLRVNKVVERPAHLAIAAQVGEKAITLAHKSEHFPLNLSKVKQVLHFIFTDTVFRDQPLQYFCRAMEAFFENPQVLNNPAVKEIQALSLPPDSVAIVSLYFRTFAGHSQELDWERIRKTLRYLRQQNARVIIFVYGNPYRLHRLPGNLSPDAVFLAYSYVQVSQEVAFKALCSFIPIKGNLPLSLPKPFGKAIPLAAKSYRLQPGLGESSGWESAEKILIDAMRERIFPGCVVLAAQQGEILLHQAFGRFEYSENSPTVKPDTVYDLASLTKVLATTPAIMLLVEQGELRLEHTLADFYRELQNDPRGNITISDLLSHQSGLPAWRPLYEDLGLRITDCGLRKTEEIVKRVLNTPLEYGIGEKAVYSDLGFILLYDIVEKISGVSFDVFCRDRIFQPLGLRSLQFNPPEQLCKQIPPTGADALRKEIIQGQVNDLNCFVMGGVSGHAGLFGNAEDAAAMGQLFLQKGIYNGRRLFRASTVDLFTRKHRPAVSARTLGWDTAVPGGSAGSRFSENTIGHLGFTGTSLWVDLAREIIVVLLCNRVHPDPSKNRMGEVRPQLHDAINEQIDMQED
;
A
#
# COMPACT_ATOMS: atom_id res chain seq x y z
N MET A 1 -45.37 9.38 2.14
CA MET A 1 -45.40 10.03 3.47
C MET A 1 -46.24 11.29 3.45
N LYS A 2 -47.19 11.46 4.38
CA LYS A 2 -48.00 12.68 4.53
C LYS A 2 -47.38 13.54 5.65
N LEU A 3 -46.78 14.68 5.30
CA LEU A 3 -46.36 15.73 6.25
C LEU A 3 -47.36 16.89 6.14
N PRO A 4 -47.79 17.50 7.27
CA PRO A 4 -48.71 18.64 7.26
C PRO A 4 -48.08 19.85 6.56
N ARG A 5 -48.91 20.86 6.25
CA ARG A 5 -48.42 22.18 5.84
C ARG A 5 -47.88 22.93 7.04
N ALA A 6 -46.86 23.76 6.85
CA ALA A 6 -46.16 24.44 7.94
C ALA A 6 -47.08 25.37 8.76
N HIS A 7 -48.04 26.06 8.11
CA HIS A 7 -49.01 26.92 8.80
C HIS A 7 -49.96 26.17 9.74
N HIS A 8 -50.06 24.83 9.65
CA HIS A 8 -50.82 24.01 10.60
C HIS A 8 -50.01 23.59 11.83
N LEU A 9 -48.71 23.92 11.89
CA LEU A 9 -47.84 23.57 13.01
C LEU A 9 -47.90 24.61 14.13
N SER A 10 -47.71 24.14 15.36
CA SER A 10 -47.54 25.01 16.51
C SER A 10 -46.21 25.79 16.43
N ALA A 11 -46.09 26.87 17.19
CA ALA A 11 -44.84 27.63 17.25
C ALA A 11 -43.67 26.75 17.74
N GLU A 12 -43.93 25.85 18.69
CA GLU A 12 -42.96 24.90 19.24
C GLU A 12 -42.50 23.87 18.20
N GLU A 13 -43.41 23.40 17.34
CA GLU A 13 -43.10 22.49 16.24
C GLU A 13 -42.30 23.21 15.14
N LEU A 14 -42.71 24.42 14.76
CA LEU A 14 -41.99 25.25 13.78
C LEU A 14 -40.55 25.54 14.24
N ALA A 15 -40.39 26.01 15.48
CA ALA A 15 -39.08 26.25 16.10
C ALA A 15 -38.23 24.97 16.14
N GLY A 16 -38.84 23.83 16.46
CA GLY A 16 -38.16 22.55 16.48
C GLY A 16 -37.60 22.11 15.12
N GLN A 17 -38.39 22.30 14.07
CA GLN A 17 -38.03 21.81 12.73
C GLN A 17 -36.84 22.54 12.10
N VAL A 18 -36.55 23.77 12.52
CA VAL A 18 -35.38 24.54 12.05
C VAL A 18 -34.11 24.29 12.86
N LEU A 19 -34.15 23.47 13.92
CA LEU A 19 -33.01 23.19 14.79
C LEU A 19 -32.35 21.83 14.47
N MET A 20 -31.02 21.84 14.34
CA MET A 20 -30.21 20.64 14.09
C MET A 20 -29.00 20.58 15.03
N PRO A 21 -29.16 20.12 16.29
CA PRO A 21 -28.07 20.02 17.25
C PRO A 21 -27.06 18.92 16.89
N LYS A 22 -25.85 19.04 17.45
CA LYS A 22 -24.83 17.97 17.41
C LYS A 22 -25.24 16.79 18.30
N LEU A 23 -24.89 15.59 17.85
CA LEU A 23 -25.02 14.36 18.60
C LEU A 23 -23.76 13.52 18.46
N GLU A 24 -23.08 13.29 19.58
CA GLU A 24 -21.99 12.33 19.68
C GLU A 24 -22.51 10.93 20.02
N ILE A 25 -22.17 9.94 19.19
CA ILE A 25 -22.60 8.56 19.38
C ILE A 25 -21.59 7.83 20.28
N GLY A 26 -21.88 7.80 21.59
CA GLY A 26 -21.04 7.13 22.60
C GLY A 26 -21.74 6.09 23.47
N PHE A 27 -23.08 5.99 23.39
CA PHE A 27 -23.86 5.15 24.31
C PHE A 27 -24.33 3.86 23.63
N ARG A 28 -23.92 2.71 24.17
CA ARG A 28 -24.41 1.38 23.73
C ARG A 28 -25.70 0.94 24.41
N ASN A 29 -26.04 1.56 25.54
CA ASN A 29 -27.27 1.28 26.30
C ASN A 29 -28.27 2.44 26.13
N ILE A 30 -29.42 2.16 25.50
CA ILE A 30 -30.50 3.13 25.30
C ILE A 30 -31.11 3.65 26.61
N ASN A 31 -30.96 2.92 27.71
CA ASN A 31 -31.42 3.31 29.04
C ASN A 31 -30.40 4.16 29.80
N ALA A 32 -29.21 4.39 29.24
CA ALA A 32 -28.23 5.27 29.85
C ALA A 32 -28.80 6.70 30.00
N PRO A 33 -28.47 7.42 31.09
CA PRO A 33 -28.99 8.78 31.33
C PRO A 33 -28.76 9.74 30.15
N GLY A 34 -27.60 9.65 29.48
CA GLY A 34 -27.28 10.42 28.29
C GLY A 34 -28.19 10.10 27.10
N ALA A 35 -28.45 8.82 26.85
CA ALA A 35 -29.35 8.37 25.78
C ALA A 35 -30.79 8.84 26.00
N GLN A 36 -31.30 8.69 27.24
CA GLN A 36 -32.62 9.17 27.62
C GLN A 36 -32.75 10.69 27.60
N LYS A 37 -31.66 11.43 27.88
CA LYS A 37 -31.62 12.89 27.71
C LYS A 37 -31.84 13.27 26.24
N ILE A 38 -31.15 12.62 25.30
CA ILE A 38 -31.29 12.90 23.86
C ILE A 38 -32.72 12.65 23.37
N LEU A 39 -33.32 11.51 23.75
CA LEU A 39 -34.70 11.18 23.37
C LEU A 39 -35.72 12.18 23.95
N ARG A 40 -35.49 12.64 25.19
CA ARG A 40 -36.32 13.70 25.80
C ARG A 40 -36.19 15.02 25.05
N LEU A 41 -34.97 15.43 24.67
CA LEU A 41 -34.75 16.64 23.88
C LEU A 41 -35.43 16.56 22.50
N LEU A 42 -35.28 15.42 21.81
CA LEU A 42 -35.94 15.15 20.54
C LEU A 42 -37.47 15.32 20.62
N LYS A 43 -38.10 14.68 21.61
CA LYS A 43 -39.57 14.72 21.77
C LYS A 43 -40.06 16.08 22.25
N ARG A 44 -39.36 16.70 23.23
CA ARG A 44 -39.75 17.98 23.83
C ARG A 44 -39.66 19.14 22.85
N TYR A 45 -38.61 19.18 22.04
CA TYR A 45 -38.32 20.31 21.15
C TYR A 45 -38.66 20.02 19.69
N HIS A 46 -39.29 18.87 19.38
CA HIS A 46 -39.70 18.51 18.01
C HIS A 46 -38.60 18.71 16.97
N LEU A 47 -37.39 18.24 17.24
CA LEU A 47 -36.20 18.56 16.47
C LEU A 47 -36.31 18.17 14.99
N GLY A 48 -35.76 19.01 14.11
CA GLY A 48 -35.76 18.80 12.66
C GLY A 48 -34.76 17.74 12.20
N GLY A 49 -33.66 17.57 12.94
CA GLY A 49 -32.59 16.65 12.63
C GLY A 49 -31.44 16.65 13.64
N PHE A 50 -30.38 15.89 13.32
CA PHE A 50 -29.11 15.87 14.07
C PHE A 50 -27.93 15.81 13.10
N ILE A 51 -26.84 16.49 13.46
CA ILE A 51 -25.51 16.21 12.88
C ILE A 51 -24.75 15.26 13.79
N LEU A 52 -24.21 14.19 13.22
CA LEU A 52 -23.60 13.09 13.98
C LEU A 52 -22.08 13.17 14.00
N PHE A 53 -21.50 12.81 15.13
CA PHE A 53 -20.05 12.66 15.33
C PHE A 53 -19.75 11.38 16.11
N ASN A 54 -18.59 10.77 15.84
CA ASN A 54 -18.07 9.59 16.55
C ASN A 54 -18.99 8.35 16.50
N GLY A 55 -18.50 7.23 17.03
CA GLY A 55 -19.24 5.98 17.14
C GLY A 55 -18.90 4.95 16.07
N HIS A 56 -19.21 3.68 16.38
CA HIS A 56 -19.03 2.57 15.46
C HIS A 56 -20.20 2.50 14.45
N PRO A 57 -19.99 2.13 13.17
CA PRO A 57 -21.05 2.07 12.16
C PRO A 57 -22.34 1.33 12.58
N ALA A 58 -22.20 0.22 13.32
CA ALA A 58 -23.35 -0.52 13.86
C ALA A 58 -24.13 0.29 14.91
N ASP A 59 -23.42 1.00 15.81
CA ASP A 59 -24.04 1.83 16.84
C ASP A 59 -24.78 3.01 16.19
N ILE A 60 -24.17 3.64 15.18
CA ILE A 60 -24.78 4.71 14.41
C ILE A 60 -26.08 4.22 13.77
N ARG A 61 -26.09 3.04 13.15
CA ARG A 61 -27.31 2.48 12.55
C ARG A 61 -28.42 2.24 13.56
N CYS A 62 -28.08 1.72 14.74
CA CYS A 62 -29.04 1.53 15.83
C CYS A 62 -29.62 2.88 16.29
N TRP A 63 -28.76 3.88 16.48
CA TRP A 63 -29.16 5.23 16.88
C TRP A 63 -30.01 5.93 15.84
N THR A 64 -29.63 5.90 14.55
CA THR A 64 -30.43 6.51 13.49
C THR A 64 -31.79 5.85 13.35
N ALA A 65 -31.88 4.52 13.50
CA ALA A 65 -33.16 3.81 13.54
C ALA A 65 -34.04 4.26 14.72
N LEU A 66 -33.45 4.31 15.92
CA LEU A 66 -34.14 4.71 17.14
C LEU A 66 -34.66 6.14 17.04
N LEU A 67 -33.80 7.10 16.65
CA LEU A 67 -34.16 8.50 16.53
C LEU A 67 -35.28 8.70 15.50
N GLN A 68 -35.21 8.01 14.35
CA GLN A 68 -36.29 8.07 13.35
C GLN A 68 -37.62 7.49 13.88
N ARG A 69 -37.57 6.42 14.68
CA ARG A 69 -38.76 5.80 15.29
C ARG A 69 -39.40 6.68 16.35
N GLU A 70 -38.59 7.32 17.20
CA GLU A 70 -39.05 8.11 18.33
C GLU A 70 -39.45 9.54 17.95
N SER A 71 -39.07 10.00 16.75
CA SER A 71 -39.41 11.32 16.25
C SER A 71 -40.80 11.36 15.63
N ARG A 72 -41.56 12.43 15.91
CA ARG A 72 -42.86 12.68 15.28
C ARG A 72 -42.76 12.98 13.79
N PHE A 73 -41.71 13.68 13.39
CA PHE A 73 -41.40 14.00 11.99
C PHE A 73 -40.09 13.30 11.58
N PRO A 74 -39.96 12.79 10.36
CA PRO A 74 -38.71 12.19 9.90
C PRO A 74 -37.55 13.16 10.08
N LEU A 75 -36.41 12.65 10.55
CA LEU A 75 -35.25 13.47 10.86
C LEU A 75 -34.33 13.61 9.66
N LEU A 76 -33.74 14.80 9.51
CA LEU A 76 -32.50 14.96 8.75
C LEU A 76 -31.35 14.46 9.64
N ILE A 77 -30.57 13.51 9.16
CA ILE A 77 -29.44 12.92 9.87
C ILE A 77 -28.21 13.19 9.01
N GLY A 78 -27.41 14.17 9.45
CA GLY A 78 -26.30 14.75 8.72
C GLY A 78 -24.93 14.33 9.25
N ALA A 79 -23.92 14.35 8.38
CA ALA A 79 -22.51 14.23 8.76
C ALA A 79 -21.58 14.85 7.69
N ASP A 80 -20.39 15.30 8.13
CA ASP A 80 -19.32 15.83 7.29
C ASP A 80 -18.41 14.73 6.73
N LEU A 81 -18.91 14.00 5.73
CA LEU A 81 -18.23 12.82 5.18
C LEU A 81 -17.21 13.16 4.06
N GLU A 82 -16.52 14.30 4.14
CA GLU A 82 -15.64 14.82 3.08
C GLU A 82 -14.59 13.81 2.60
N ARG A 83 -14.15 12.91 3.48
CA ARG A 83 -13.17 11.85 3.18
C ARG A 83 -13.75 10.43 3.33
N GLY A 84 -15.06 10.27 3.22
CA GLY A 84 -15.76 8.99 3.43
C GLY A 84 -16.18 8.76 4.88
N LEU A 85 -16.74 7.60 5.20
CA LEU A 85 -17.41 7.35 6.48
C LEU A 85 -16.44 7.42 7.67
N HIS A 86 -15.21 6.91 7.52
CA HIS A 86 -14.22 6.89 8.60
C HIS A 86 -13.68 8.30 8.95
N SER A 87 -13.99 9.31 8.15
CA SER A 87 -13.58 10.69 8.44
C SER A 87 -14.23 11.28 9.70
N VAL A 88 -15.39 10.74 10.10
CA VAL A 88 -16.16 11.17 11.28
C VAL A 88 -16.37 10.01 12.28
N PHE A 89 -16.32 8.77 11.82
CA PHE A 89 -16.68 7.58 12.58
C PHE A 89 -15.52 6.61 12.74
N SER A 90 -15.63 5.67 13.68
CA SER A 90 -14.47 4.80 14.03
C SER A 90 -14.07 3.79 12.95
N ARG A 91 -14.93 3.56 11.94
CA ARG A 91 -14.68 2.64 10.82
C ARG A 91 -15.33 3.12 9.53
N GLY A 92 -14.91 2.53 8.41
CA GLY A 92 -15.40 2.80 7.06
C GLY A 92 -14.29 3.15 6.07
N ALA A 93 -14.65 3.48 4.85
CA ALA A 93 -13.67 3.92 3.88
C ALA A 93 -13.13 5.32 4.26
N MET A 94 -11.80 5.46 4.26
CA MET A 94 -11.09 6.74 4.41
C MET A 94 -10.36 7.07 3.11
N PHE A 95 -10.81 8.12 2.44
CA PHE A 95 -10.20 8.63 1.22
C PHE A 95 -9.17 9.72 1.51
N PRO A 96 -8.24 9.96 0.58
CA PRO A 96 -7.43 11.18 0.60
C PRO A 96 -8.29 12.45 0.59
N HIS A 97 -7.71 13.58 0.99
CA HIS A 97 -8.36 14.90 0.90
C HIS A 97 -8.71 15.25 -0.55
N ALA A 98 -9.72 16.11 -0.75
CA ALA A 98 -10.30 16.43 -2.07
C ALA A 98 -9.25 16.86 -3.12
N LEU A 99 -8.23 17.60 -2.71
CA LEU A 99 -7.17 18.06 -3.61
C LEU A 99 -6.39 16.91 -4.27
N ALA A 100 -6.31 15.75 -3.62
CA ALA A 100 -5.74 14.54 -4.19
C ALA A 100 -6.54 14.07 -5.42
N PHE A 101 -7.86 14.24 -5.46
CA PHE A 101 -8.66 13.94 -6.65
C PHE A 101 -8.37 14.93 -7.79
N GLY A 102 -8.10 16.19 -7.47
CA GLY A 102 -7.60 17.17 -8.42
C GLY A 102 -6.26 16.72 -9.04
N ALA A 103 -5.32 16.31 -8.20
CA ALA A 103 -4.03 15.78 -8.65
C ALA A 103 -4.18 14.50 -9.48
N ALA A 104 -5.06 13.59 -9.07
CA ALA A 104 -5.34 12.35 -9.80
C ALA A 104 -5.95 12.59 -11.19
N GLY A 105 -6.72 13.68 -11.38
CA GLY A 105 -7.27 14.07 -12.68
C GLY A 105 -8.24 13.05 -13.29
N ASP A 106 -8.91 12.22 -12.48
CA ASP A 106 -9.74 11.11 -12.95
C ASP A 106 -11.18 11.19 -12.40
N GLU A 107 -12.11 11.57 -13.28
CA GLU A 107 -13.53 11.69 -12.98
C GLU A 107 -14.19 10.36 -12.58
N ASN A 108 -13.69 9.21 -13.06
CA ASN A 108 -14.21 7.89 -12.66
C ASN A 108 -13.87 7.58 -11.20
N LEU A 109 -12.73 8.04 -10.70
CA LEU A 109 -12.38 7.92 -9.29
C LEU A 109 -13.24 8.84 -8.42
N VAL A 110 -13.56 10.06 -8.88
CA VAL A 110 -14.50 10.96 -8.19
C VAL A 110 -15.89 10.31 -8.08
N LYS A 111 -16.38 9.73 -9.18
CA LYS A 111 -17.64 8.97 -9.19
C LYS A 111 -17.59 7.77 -8.24
N SER A 112 -16.52 6.98 -8.28
CA SER A 112 -16.36 5.80 -7.41
C SER A 112 -16.33 6.17 -5.92
N PHE A 113 -15.64 7.25 -5.56
CA PHE A 113 -15.69 7.84 -4.22
C PHE A 113 -17.12 8.19 -3.81
N ALA A 114 -17.84 8.92 -4.67
CA ALA A 114 -19.21 9.33 -4.41
C ALA A 114 -20.16 8.14 -4.25
N GLU A 115 -19.96 7.05 -5.00
CA GLU A 115 -20.72 5.81 -4.83
C GLU A 115 -20.43 5.13 -3.49
N VAL A 116 -19.17 5.05 -3.07
CA VAL A 116 -18.80 4.49 -1.76
C VAL A 116 -19.40 5.32 -0.64
N LEU A 117 -19.26 6.65 -0.69
CA LEU A 117 -19.83 7.58 0.28
C LEU A 117 -21.34 7.38 0.39
N GLY A 118 -22.05 7.38 -0.74
CA GLY A 118 -23.50 7.18 -0.76
C GLY A 118 -23.94 5.83 -0.17
N LYS A 119 -23.24 4.74 -0.51
CA LYS A 119 -23.50 3.39 0.01
C LYS A 119 -23.27 3.30 1.52
N GLU A 120 -22.11 3.75 1.98
CA GLU A 120 -21.73 3.64 3.40
C GLU A 120 -22.55 4.58 4.30
N ALA A 121 -22.78 5.83 3.87
CA ALA A 121 -23.64 6.77 4.59
C ALA A 121 -25.06 6.20 4.76
N ARG A 122 -25.62 5.65 3.67
CA ARG A 122 -26.95 5.01 3.75
C ARG A 122 -26.97 3.78 4.63
N ALA A 123 -25.92 2.96 4.62
CA ALA A 123 -25.85 1.75 5.43
C ALA A 123 -26.02 2.06 6.93
N VAL A 124 -25.51 3.20 7.39
CA VAL A 124 -25.63 3.62 8.80
C VAL A 124 -26.82 4.52 9.09
N GLY A 125 -27.67 4.79 8.10
CA GLY A 125 -28.87 5.61 8.23
C GLY A 125 -28.65 7.13 8.15
N ILE A 126 -27.47 7.57 7.69
CA ILE A 126 -27.24 8.98 7.34
C ILE A 126 -27.99 9.28 6.04
N ASN A 127 -28.62 10.44 5.99
CA ASN A 127 -29.46 10.86 4.87
C ASN A 127 -29.15 12.27 4.35
N LEU A 128 -28.20 12.97 4.98
CA LEU A 128 -27.68 14.26 4.58
C LEU A 128 -26.14 14.23 4.65
N PHE A 129 -25.49 14.60 3.56
CA PHE A 129 -24.04 14.79 3.46
C PHE A 129 -23.78 16.29 3.33
N PHE A 130 -23.04 16.86 4.29
CA PHE A 130 -22.56 18.24 4.23
C PHE A 130 -21.34 18.33 3.31
N GLY A 131 -21.62 18.26 2.02
CA GLY A 131 -20.67 18.45 0.93
C GLY A 131 -21.32 18.21 -0.44
N PRO A 132 -20.55 18.23 -1.52
CA PRO A 132 -19.09 18.43 -1.56
C PRO A 132 -18.67 19.86 -1.17
N ALA A 133 -17.39 20.04 -0.84
CA ALA A 133 -16.79 21.37 -0.80
C ALA A 133 -16.73 21.94 -2.23
N LEU A 134 -17.22 23.17 -2.39
CA LEU A 134 -17.33 23.94 -3.61
C LEU A 134 -16.32 25.09 -3.64
N ASP A 135 -15.57 25.27 -2.56
CA ASP A 135 -14.51 26.25 -2.44
C ASP A 135 -13.33 25.94 -3.38
N LEU A 136 -12.56 26.96 -3.71
CA LEU A 136 -11.38 26.86 -4.58
C LEU A 136 -10.08 26.76 -3.77
N ALA A 137 -9.13 25.97 -4.26
CA ALA A 137 -7.78 25.89 -3.71
C ALA A 137 -6.85 26.94 -4.35
N ASN A 138 -7.26 28.21 -4.47
CA ASN A 138 -6.57 29.25 -5.24
C ASN A 138 -5.78 30.28 -4.41
N ASP A 139 -5.87 30.26 -3.07
CA ASP A 139 -5.08 31.12 -2.18
C ASP A 139 -4.12 30.28 -1.31
N ALA A 140 -2.83 30.62 -1.38
CA ALA A 140 -1.77 29.98 -0.62
C ALA A 140 -1.80 30.28 0.89
N GLU A 141 -2.37 31.44 1.26
CA GLU A 141 -2.50 31.87 2.65
C GLU A 141 -3.77 31.34 3.33
N ASN A 142 -4.62 30.61 2.60
CA ASN A 142 -5.81 30.01 3.18
C ASN A 142 -5.44 28.87 4.15
N PRO A 143 -5.81 28.96 5.44
CA PRO A 143 -5.36 27.99 6.44
C PRO A 143 -6.22 26.72 6.47
N ILE A 144 -7.43 26.70 5.91
CA ILE A 144 -8.42 25.65 6.21
C ILE A 144 -8.98 24.93 4.98
N ILE A 145 -9.22 25.61 3.86
CA ILE A 145 -9.81 25.05 2.64
C ILE A 145 -8.79 24.30 1.80
N ASN A 146 -7.61 24.87 1.58
CA ASN A 146 -6.44 24.27 0.92
C ASN A 146 -6.67 22.88 0.24
N ILE A 147 -6.43 21.77 0.96
CA ILE A 147 -6.54 20.37 0.54
C ILE A 147 -7.99 19.84 0.57
N ARG A 148 -8.91 20.51 1.28
CA ARG A 148 -10.36 20.19 1.29
C ARG A 148 -11.07 20.63 0.02
N ALA A 149 -10.50 21.56 -0.74
CA ALA A 149 -10.97 21.90 -2.09
C ALA A 149 -10.40 20.95 -3.14
N PHE A 150 -11.19 20.67 -4.19
CA PHE A 150 -10.78 19.75 -5.25
C PHE A 150 -9.67 20.31 -6.15
N HIS A 151 -9.68 21.60 -6.44
CA HIS A 151 -8.79 22.23 -7.41
C HIS A 151 -8.78 23.76 -7.24
N ALA A 152 -7.76 24.44 -7.76
CA ALA A 152 -7.72 25.89 -7.88
C ALA A 152 -8.61 26.46 -9.01
N GLN A 153 -9.11 25.62 -9.93
CA GLN A 153 -9.83 26.06 -11.13
C GLN A 153 -11.34 25.85 -10.95
N PRO A 154 -12.16 26.91 -11.09
CA PRO A 154 -13.62 26.83 -10.91
C PRO A 154 -14.29 25.76 -11.76
N ALA A 155 -13.89 25.62 -13.03
CA ALA A 155 -14.46 24.63 -13.95
C ALA A 155 -14.22 23.18 -13.51
N VAL A 156 -13.05 22.87 -12.95
CA VAL A 156 -12.73 21.52 -12.45
C VAL A 156 -13.53 21.21 -11.19
N VAL A 157 -13.56 22.15 -10.23
CA VAL A 157 -14.36 22.01 -9.00
C VAL A 157 -15.83 21.80 -9.34
N SER A 158 -16.37 22.59 -10.28
CA SER A 158 -17.74 22.46 -10.76
C SER A 158 -18.04 21.07 -11.31
N ARG A 159 -17.22 20.55 -12.22
CA ARG A 159 -17.41 19.19 -12.79
C ARG A 159 -17.38 18.11 -11.70
N TYR A 160 -16.39 18.14 -10.80
CA TYR A 160 -16.28 17.14 -9.74
C TYR A 160 -17.44 17.23 -8.76
N ALA A 161 -17.86 18.44 -8.38
CA ALA A 161 -19.01 18.66 -7.53
C ALA A 161 -20.29 18.10 -8.16
N GLN A 162 -20.54 18.35 -9.44
CA GLN A 162 -21.69 17.78 -10.15
C GLN A 162 -21.70 16.25 -10.11
N ILE A 163 -20.55 15.61 -10.32
CA ILE A 163 -20.41 14.15 -10.23
C ILE A 163 -20.78 13.65 -8.84
N VAL A 164 -20.22 14.27 -7.79
CA VAL A 164 -20.50 13.89 -6.40
C VAL A 164 -21.98 14.07 -6.07
N ILE A 165 -22.56 15.24 -6.37
CA ILE A 165 -23.96 15.56 -6.08
C ILE A 165 -24.91 14.58 -6.77
N LYS A 166 -24.76 14.37 -8.09
CA LYS A 166 -25.62 13.46 -8.85
C LYS A 166 -25.50 12.02 -8.35
N THR A 167 -24.29 11.59 -8.01
CA THR A 167 -24.02 10.20 -7.60
C THR A 167 -24.52 9.91 -6.19
N VAL A 168 -24.15 10.73 -5.20
CA VAL A 168 -24.56 10.56 -3.80
C VAL A 168 -26.08 10.62 -3.65
N GLN A 169 -26.73 11.56 -4.35
CA GLN A 169 -28.19 11.71 -4.31
C GLN A 169 -28.95 10.51 -4.90
N ARG A 170 -28.35 9.72 -5.81
CA ARG A 170 -28.97 8.48 -6.31
C ARG A 170 -29.07 7.39 -5.25
N PHE A 171 -28.22 7.42 -4.22
CA PHE A 171 -28.35 6.56 -3.05
C PHE A 171 -29.39 7.11 -2.05
N GLY A 172 -30.02 8.24 -2.35
CA GLY A 172 -30.98 8.90 -1.47
C GLY A 172 -30.34 9.69 -0.32
N VAL A 173 -29.07 10.05 -0.44
CA VAL A 173 -28.40 10.97 0.51
C VAL A 173 -28.45 12.36 -0.09
N ALA A 174 -29.06 13.33 0.61
CA ALA A 174 -29.06 14.71 0.16
C ALA A 174 -27.66 15.32 0.27
N CYS A 175 -27.22 16.08 -0.73
CA CYS A 175 -25.99 16.87 -0.65
C CYS A 175 -26.32 18.30 -0.22
N ALA A 176 -25.49 18.87 0.66
CA ALA A 176 -25.46 20.29 0.98
C ALA A 176 -24.09 20.86 0.62
N GLY A 177 -24.00 21.55 -0.53
CA GLY A 177 -22.75 22.15 -1.02
C GLY A 177 -22.25 23.24 -0.06
N LYS A 178 -20.93 23.38 0.08
CA LYS A 178 -20.33 24.29 1.09
C LYS A 178 -19.00 24.88 0.65
N HIS A 179 -18.53 26.02 1.16
CA HIS A 179 -19.17 26.87 2.17
C HIS A 179 -19.48 28.22 1.51
N PHE A 180 -20.75 28.50 1.22
CA PHE A 180 -21.13 29.75 0.55
C PHE A 180 -20.77 30.96 1.42
N PRO A 181 -20.26 32.08 0.88
CA PRO A 181 -20.03 32.41 -0.55
C PRO A 181 -18.62 32.08 -1.10
N GLY A 182 -17.90 31.11 -0.51
CA GLY A 182 -16.57 30.71 -0.95
C GLY A 182 -15.51 31.02 0.11
N HIS A 183 -15.26 30.04 0.98
CA HIS A 183 -14.28 30.14 2.08
C HIS A 183 -12.83 30.11 1.58
N GLY A 184 -12.59 29.63 0.34
CA GLY A 184 -11.26 29.62 -0.29
C GLY A 184 -10.60 31.00 -0.38
N ALA A 185 -11.39 32.08 -0.43
CA ALA A 185 -10.92 33.46 -0.51
C ALA A 185 -10.71 34.13 0.87
N THR A 186 -10.45 33.36 1.92
CA THR A 186 -10.12 33.87 3.27
C THR A 186 -8.68 33.55 3.66
N ARG A 187 -8.12 34.34 4.57
CA ARG A 187 -6.77 34.16 5.15
C ARG A 187 -6.78 33.94 6.67
N GLN A 188 -7.98 33.77 7.25
CA GLN A 188 -8.20 33.55 8.68
C GLN A 188 -9.10 32.32 8.87
N ASP A 189 -8.98 31.61 9.99
CA ASP A 189 -9.83 30.45 10.29
C ASP A 189 -11.09 30.87 11.06
N SER A 190 -12.26 30.48 10.55
CA SER A 190 -13.58 30.77 11.15
C SER A 190 -13.78 30.15 12.53
N HIS A 191 -12.96 29.18 12.92
CA HIS A 191 -13.03 28.57 14.24
C HIS A 191 -12.34 29.40 15.32
N THR A 192 -11.45 30.33 14.95
CA THR A 192 -10.66 31.15 15.89
C THR A 192 -10.95 32.64 15.80
N ALA A 193 -11.34 33.15 14.62
CA ALA A 193 -11.72 34.53 14.40
C ALA A 193 -12.75 34.63 13.25
N LEU A 194 -13.46 35.74 13.10
CA LEU A 194 -14.40 35.93 11.99
C LEU A 194 -13.62 36.18 10.68
N PRO A 195 -13.61 35.27 9.69
CA PRO A 195 -12.79 35.44 8.51
C PRO A 195 -13.43 36.45 7.56
N GLU A 196 -12.60 37.37 7.08
CA GLU A 196 -12.97 38.31 6.05
C GLU A 196 -12.51 37.81 4.68
N ILE A 197 -13.43 37.87 3.71
CA ILE A 197 -13.12 37.60 2.31
C ILE A 197 -12.45 38.86 1.75
N TYR A 198 -11.24 38.72 1.18
CA TYR A 198 -10.50 39.89 0.66
C TYR A 198 -10.97 40.34 -0.74
N LYS A 199 -11.78 39.53 -1.43
CA LYS A 199 -12.33 39.82 -2.77
C LYS A 199 -13.64 40.60 -2.67
N ARG A 200 -13.93 41.45 -3.66
CA ARG A 200 -15.24 42.11 -3.77
C ARG A 200 -16.28 41.10 -4.29
N LEU A 201 -17.55 41.36 -4.02
CA LEU A 201 -18.63 40.45 -4.41
C LEU A 201 -18.68 40.18 -5.93
N ALA A 202 -18.44 41.20 -6.77
CA ALA A 202 -18.40 41.03 -8.22
C ALA A 202 -17.27 40.08 -8.68
N ASP A 203 -16.13 40.09 -7.98
CA ASP A 203 -15.01 39.20 -8.29
C ASP A 203 -15.36 37.76 -7.85
N LEU A 204 -16.01 37.59 -6.68
CA LEU A 204 -16.52 36.29 -6.21
C LEU A 204 -17.52 35.68 -7.19
N GLU A 205 -18.42 36.48 -7.76
CA GLU A 205 -19.42 36.03 -8.73
C GLU A 205 -18.81 35.39 -9.99
N THR A 206 -17.62 35.86 -10.40
CA THR A 206 -16.94 35.36 -11.61
C THR A 206 -16.10 34.10 -11.39
N GLU A 207 -15.61 33.86 -10.18
CA GLU A 207 -14.72 32.74 -9.86
C GLU A 207 -15.27 31.85 -8.74
N GLU A 208 -15.29 32.34 -7.50
CA GLU A 208 -15.65 31.57 -6.30
C GLU A 208 -17.08 31.03 -6.28
N LEU A 209 -18.04 31.75 -6.88
CA LEU A 209 -19.46 31.38 -6.88
C LEU A 209 -19.86 30.47 -8.04
N LEU A 210 -19.01 30.30 -9.06
CA LEU A 210 -19.33 29.43 -10.19
C LEU A 210 -19.61 27.97 -9.76
N PRO A 211 -18.80 27.32 -8.91
CA PRO A 211 -19.11 25.96 -8.44
C PRO A 211 -20.43 25.86 -7.66
N PHE A 212 -20.85 26.94 -7.00
CA PHE A 212 -22.14 27.01 -6.31
C PHE A 212 -23.31 27.04 -7.30
N GLN A 213 -23.23 27.86 -8.34
CA GLN A 213 -24.23 27.91 -9.41
C GLN A 213 -24.32 26.58 -10.16
N GLU A 214 -23.18 25.95 -10.44
CA GLU A 214 -23.13 24.64 -11.10
C GLU A 214 -23.70 23.51 -10.22
N ALA A 215 -23.55 23.61 -8.89
CA ALA A 215 -24.20 22.67 -7.96
C ALA A 215 -25.73 22.78 -8.01
N LEU A 216 -26.29 23.98 -8.21
CA LEU A 216 -27.72 24.19 -8.41
C LEU A 216 -28.20 23.52 -9.70
N ALA A 217 -27.46 23.71 -10.80
CA ALA A 217 -27.73 23.02 -12.08
C ALA A 217 -27.67 21.49 -11.96
N ALA A 218 -26.81 20.97 -11.05
CA ALA A 218 -26.75 19.55 -10.71
C ALA A 218 -27.93 19.04 -9.88
N GLY A 219 -28.80 19.93 -9.40
CA GLY A 219 -29.95 19.62 -8.57
C GLY A 219 -29.59 19.31 -7.11
N VAL A 220 -28.56 19.98 -6.56
CA VAL A 220 -28.18 19.90 -5.14
C VAL A 220 -29.38 20.18 -4.23
N LYS A 221 -29.49 19.46 -3.11
CA LYS A 221 -30.66 19.57 -2.21
C LYS A 221 -30.51 20.63 -1.12
N GLY A 222 -29.27 20.98 -0.77
CA GLY A 222 -29.02 22.04 0.19
C GLY A 222 -27.77 22.85 -0.11
N MET A 223 -27.63 23.94 0.63
CA MET A 223 -26.45 24.79 0.64
C MET A 223 -26.09 25.12 2.08
N LEU A 224 -24.82 24.99 2.45
CA LEU A 224 -24.31 25.44 3.75
C LEU A 224 -23.62 26.79 3.58
N VAL A 225 -24.02 27.75 4.42
CA VAL A 225 -23.51 29.12 4.41
C VAL A 225 -22.53 29.32 5.56
N GLY A 226 -21.29 29.67 5.20
CA GLY A 226 -20.21 29.92 6.15
C GLY A 226 -20.39 31.19 6.97
N HIS A 227 -19.69 31.26 8.11
CA HIS A 227 -19.57 32.47 8.92
C HIS A 227 -18.49 33.41 8.37
N LEU A 228 -18.69 33.91 7.15
CA LEU A 228 -17.70 34.70 6.40
C LEU A 228 -18.13 36.16 6.25
N LYS A 229 -17.28 37.09 6.66
CA LYS A 229 -17.48 38.53 6.48
C LYS A 229 -17.21 38.89 5.01
N VAL A 230 -18.24 39.39 4.33
CA VAL A 230 -18.15 39.85 2.93
C VAL A 230 -17.93 41.37 2.93
N PRO A 231 -16.96 41.91 2.17
CA PRO A 231 -16.75 43.35 2.08
C PRO A 231 -18.03 44.09 1.67
N GLY A 232 -18.37 45.16 2.40
CA GLY A 232 -19.55 45.99 2.16
C GLY A 232 -20.83 45.57 2.90
N TYR A 233 -20.81 44.47 3.68
CA TYR A 233 -21.94 44.01 4.49
C TYR A 233 -21.66 44.16 5.98
N ALA A 234 -22.68 44.31 6.82
CA ALA A 234 -22.52 44.58 8.26
C ALA A 234 -22.23 43.31 9.08
N HIS A 235 -22.80 42.17 8.70
CA HIS A 235 -22.70 40.88 9.34
C HIS A 235 -22.03 39.85 8.40
N PRO A 236 -21.59 38.68 8.93
CA PRO A 236 -21.17 37.58 8.07
C PRO A 236 -22.32 37.05 7.22
N ALA A 237 -21.99 36.39 6.11
CA ALA A 237 -22.95 35.95 5.10
C ALA A 237 -24.13 35.11 5.63
N SER A 238 -23.91 34.36 6.71
CA SER A 238 -24.92 33.53 7.38
C SER A 238 -25.89 34.31 8.28
N LEU A 239 -25.54 35.53 8.67
CA LEU A 239 -26.34 36.42 9.52
C LEU A 239 -26.79 37.69 8.78
N GLU A 240 -26.25 37.97 7.60
CA GLU A 240 -26.50 39.20 6.85
C GLU A 240 -27.87 39.19 6.13
N PRO A 241 -28.80 40.08 6.51
CA PRO A 241 -30.07 40.22 5.82
C PRO A 241 -29.89 40.61 4.35
N GLY A 242 -30.65 39.96 3.46
CA GLY A 242 -30.69 40.33 2.04
C GLY A 242 -29.60 39.70 1.16
N LEU A 243 -28.46 39.26 1.69
CA LEU A 243 -27.42 38.63 0.86
C LEU A 243 -27.88 37.27 0.31
N ILE A 244 -28.31 36.36 1.19
CA ILE A 244 -28.82 35.03 0.82
C ILE A 244 -30.10 35.17 -0.01
N GLU A 245 -31.01 36.04 0.41
CA GLU A 245 -32.28 36.27 -0.27
C GLU A 245 -32.06 36.79 -1.70
N ARG A 246 -31.24 37.83 -1.88
CA ARG A 246 -30.96 38.42 -3.19
C ARG A 246 -30.24 37.44 -4.11
N LEU A 247 -29.13 36.85 -3.66
CA LEU A 247 -28.28 36.02 -4.53
C LEU A 247 -28.87 34.61 -4.70
N ILE A 248 -29.10 33.90 -3.60
CA ILE A 248 -29.43 32.47 -3.65
C ILE A 248 -30.91 32.25 -3.99
N ARG A 249 -31.82 33.03 -3.40
CA ARG A 249 -33.27 32.83 -3.59
C ARG A 249 -33.81 33.51 -4.85
N GLN A 250 -33.48 34.78 -5.04
CA GLN A 250 -34.04 35.58 -6.14
C GLN A 250 -33.24 35.42 -7.43
N GLN A 251 -31.93 35.72 -7.41
CA GLN A 251 -31.11 35.69 -8.62
C GLN A 251 -30.86 34.26 -9.13
N TRP A 252 -30.53 33.30 -8.25
CA TRP A 252 -30.28 31.91 -8.67
C TRP A 252 -31.52 31.00 -8.60
N GLY A 253 -32.62 31.48 -8.01
CA GLY A 253 -33.87 30.72 -7.95
C GLY A 253 -33.81 29.45 -7.08
N PHE A 254 -32.88 29.36 -6.11
CA PHE A 254 -32.68 28.12 -5.35
C PHE A 254 -33.84 27.82 -4.39
N ARG A 255 -34.47 26.66 -4.60
CA ARG A 255 -35.60 26.17 -3.80
C ARG A 255 -35.22 25.12 -2.75
N GLY A 256 -33.94 24.74 -2.66
CA GLY A 256 -33.45 23.77 -1.67
C GLY A 256 -33.32 24.36 -0.27
N VAL A 257 -32.79 23.56 0.66
CA VAL A 257 -32.65 23.94 2.08
C VAL A 257 -31.32 24.66 2.30
N ILE A 258 -31.36 25.80 2.98
CA ILE A 258 -30.16 26.54 3.37
C ILE A 258 -29.84 26.23 4.84
N PHE A 259 -28.63 25.76 5.10
CA PHE A 259 -28.10 25.45 6.41
C PHE A 259 -27.10 26.54 6.81
N THR A 260 -27.10 26.96 8.07
CA THR A 260 -25.95 27.67 8.62
C THR A 260 -24.76 26.71 8.75
N ASP A 261 -23.54 27.26 8.78
CA ASP A 261 -22.43 26.56 9.43
C ASP A 261 -22.69 26.42 10.94
N ALA A 262 -21.79 25.73 11.64
CA ALA A 262 -21.95 25.43 13.05
C ALA A 262 -22.00 26.70 13.92
N LEU A 263 -23.16 26.99 14.53
CA LEU A 263 -23.36 28.18 15.36
C LEU A 263 -22.59 28.14 16.68
N ASP A 264 -22.06 26.97 17.07
CA ASP A 264 -21.15 26.84 18.21
C ASP A 264 -19.68 27.14 17.86
N MET A 265 -19.38 27.63 16.67
CA MET A 265 -18.05 28.13 16.31
C MET A 265 -17.67 29.40 17.08
N GLY A 266 -16.40 29.51 17.46
CA GLY A 266 -15.88 30.59 18.32
C GLY A 266 -16.14 32.00 17.78
N ALA A 267 -15.97 32.21 16.48
CA ALA A 267 -16.21 33.50 15.83
C ALA A 267 -17.65 34.00 15.96
N ILE A 268 -18.63 33.10 16.02
CA ILE A 268 -20.03 33.51 16.22
C ILE A 268 -20.32 33.72 17.70
N GLN A 269 -19.85 32.81 18.56
CA GLN A 269 -20.09 32.90 20.00
C GLN A 269 -19.48 34.15 20.65
N GLN A 270 -18.33 34.63 20.14
CA GLN A 270 -17.63 35.77 20.72
C GLN A 270 -18.16 37.12 20.24
N HIS A 271 -18.77 37.20 19.05
CA HIS A 271 -19.12 38.47 18.41
C HIS A 271 -20.63 38.77 18.38
N PHE A 272 -21.49 37.78 18.68
CA PHE A 272 -22.94 37.93 18.59
C PHE A 272 -23.63 37.45 19.86
N HIS A 273 -24.71 38.11 20.26
CA HIS A 273 -25.54 37.69 21.38
C HIS A 273 -26.34 36.41 21.03
N PRO A 274 -26.73 35.58 22.02
CA PRO A 274 -27.48 34.34 21.75
C PRO A 274 -28.78 34.53 20.94
N TRP A 275 -29.46 35.67 21.10
CA TRP A 275 -30.64 35.99 20.31
C TRP A 275 -30.31 36.33 18.86
N GLU A 276 -29.19 37.01 18.60
CA GLU A 276 -28.71 37.30 17.24
C GLU A 276 -28.33 36.01 16.52
N GLN A 277 -27.57 35.13 17.20
CA GLN A 277 -27.16 33.83 16.68
C GLN A 277 -28.36 32.94 16.29
N THR A 278 -29.49 33.12 16.96
CA THR A 278 -30.70 32.30 16.75
C THR A 278 -31.64 32.91 15.70
N LEU A 279 -31.90 34.22 15.76
CA LEU A 279 -32.94 34.86 14.96
C LEU A 279 -32.39 35.41 13.62
N LEU A 280 -31.21 36.02 13.62
CA LEU A 280 -30.67 36.66 12.41
C LEU A 280 -30.46 35.68 11.25
N PRO A 281 -29.95 34.44 11.44
CA PRO A 281 -29.76 33.55 10.30
C PRO A 281 -31.07 33.19 9.57
N LEU A 282 -32.17 33.01 10.31
CA LEU A 282 -33.48 32.74 9.72
C LEU A 282 -34.00 33.97 8.96
N GLN A 283 -33.81 35.18 9.52
CA GLN A 283 -34.13 36.45 8.86
C GLN A 283 -33.27 36.65 7.60
N ALA A 284 -32.00 36.24 7.65
CA ALA A 284 -31.08 36.34 6.52
C ALA A 284 -31.46 35.41 5.36
N GLY A 285 -32.12 34.28 5.64
CA GLY A 285 -32.62 33.35 4.62
C GLY A 285 -32.18 31.90 4.82
N ALA A 286 -31.48 31.57 5.90
CA ALA A 286 -31.25 30.18 6.29
C ALA A 286 -32.56 29.50 6.71
N ASP A 287 -32.65 28.20 6.51
CA ASP A 287 -33.79 27.38 6.89
C ASP A 287 -33.49 26.48 8.09
N VAL A 288 -32.24 26.05 8.27
CA VAL A 288 -31.80 25.20 9.38
C VAL A 288 -30.61 25.82 10.11
N LEU A 289 -30.74 25.90 11.43
CA LEU A 289 -29.71 26.32 12.37
C LEU A 289 -28.90 25.09 12.82
N LEU A 290 -27.66 25.00 12.35
CA LEU A 290 -26.75 23.90 12.66
C LEU A 290 -26.04 24.16 13.98
N MET A 291 -26.04 23.16 14.86
CA MET A 291 -25.29 23.17 16.14
C MET A 291 -25.54 24.41 17.01
N PRO A 292 -26.82 24.76 17.32
CA PRO A 292 -27.11 25.88 18.22
C PRO A 292 -26.46 25.61 19.59
N PRO A 293 -25.67 26.57 20.14
CA PRO A 293 -24.86 26.33 21.35
C PRO A 293 -25.71 26.05 22.59
N GLN A 294 -26.89 26.67 22.68
CA GLN A 294 -27.83 26.50 23.81
C GLN A 294 -29.22 26.11 23.30
N LEU A 295 -29.43 24.82 23.03
CA LEU A 295 -30.66 24.32 22.40
C LEU A 295 -31.97 24.76 23.11
N PRO A 296 -32.12 24.68 24.46
CA PRO A 296 -33.33 25.15 25.14
C PRO A 296 -33.61 26.64 24.94
N LEU A 297 -32.57 27.47 25.01
CA LEU A 297 -32.68 28.93 24.85
C LEU A 297 -33.01 29.30 23.40
N ALA A 298 -32.34 28.67 22.43
CA ALA A 298 -32.62 28.87 21.02
C ALA A 298 -34.08 28.51 20.69
N HIS A 299 -34.59 27.39 21.23
CA HIS A 299 -35.98 27.00 21.04
C HIS A 299 -36.95 28.00 21.66
N SER A 300 -36.73 28.45 22.91
CA SER A 300 -37.63 29.41 23.56
C SER A 300 -37.69 30.76 22.83
N LEU A 301 -36.54 31.26 22.38
CA LEU A 301 -36.46 32.52 21.61
C LEU A 301 -37.21 32.42 20.27
N LEU A 302 -37.07 31.29 19.57
CA LEU A 302 -37.82 31.05 18.34
C LEU A 302 -39.32 30.98 18.60
N VAL A 303 -39.75 30.26 19.64
CA VAL A 303 -41.17 30.13 19.98
C VAL A 303 -41.79 31.48 20.31
N GLU A 304 -41.09 32.29 21.11
CA GLU A 304 -41.53 33.64 21.44
C GLU A 304 -41.67 34.49 20.17
N GLN A 305 -40.63 34.54 19.35
CA GLN A 305 -40.63 35.35 18.14
C GLN A 305 -41.67 34.89 17.10
N ILE A 306 -41.91 33.59 16.96
CA ILE A 306 -42.95 33.03 16.07
C ILE A 306 -44.36 33.38 16.56
N LYS A 307 -44.56 33.54 17.88
CA LYS A 307 -45.86 33.91 18.45
C LYS A 307 -46.13 35.41 18.35
N THR A 308 -45.10 36.23 18.49
CA THR A 308 -45.25 37.69 18.60
C THR A 308 -45.04 38.44 17.28
N ASN A 309 -44.41 37.82 16.28
CA ASN A 309 -44.09 38.46 15.00
C ASN A 309 -44.58 37.61 13.81
N GLU A 310 -45.66 38.07 13.16
CA GLU A 310 -46.28 37.37 12.02
C GLU A 310 -45.37 37.26 10.80
N ALA A 311 -44.59 38.30 10.49
CA ALA A 311 -43.64 38.26 9.38
C ALA A 311 -42.53 37.23 9.62
N PHE A 312 -42.00 37.17 10.85
CA PHE A 312 -41.01 36.16 11.23
C PHE A 312 -41.60 34.76 11.21
N ARG A 313 -42.84 34.59 11.70
CA ARG A 313 -43.58 33.32 11.59
C ARG A 313 -43.67 32.87 10.13
N GLY A 314 -44.10 33.74 9.22
CA GLY A 314 -44.18 33.44 7.78
C GLY A 314 -42.83 32.97 7.22
N ARG A 315 -41.73 33.65 7.58
CA ARG A 315 -40.38 33.24 7.20
C ARG A 315 -40.02 31.84 7.69
N VAL A 316 -40.34 31.50 8.94
CA VAL A 316 -40.10 30.16 9.50
C VAL A 316 -40.98 29.10 8.83
N GLU A 317 -42.24 29.41 8.54
CA GLU A 317 -43.13 28.49 7.83
C GLU A 317 -42.59 28.15 6.44
N GLU A 318 -42.06 29.12 5.71
CA GLU A 318 -41.38 28.87 4.43
C GLU A 318 -40.16 27.95 4.57
N ALA A 319 -39.33 28.18 5.60
CA ALA A 319 -38.18 27.33 5.89
C ALA A 319 -38.61 25.88 6.14
N VAL A 320 -39.66 25.69 6.96
CA VAL A 320 -40.19 24.37 7.29
C VAL A 320 -40.81 23.69 6.07
N GLU A 321 -41.47 24.41 5.16
CA GLU A 321 -41.95 23.82 3.89
C GLU A 321 -40.79 23.30 3.02
N ARG A 322 -39.65 24.03 2.95
CA ARG A 322 -38.46 23.56 2.22
C ARG A 322 -37.85 22.33 2.89
N ILE A 323 -37.76 22.32 4.23
CA ILE A 323 -37.31 21.16 5.01
C ILE A 323 -38.23 19.96 4.78
N PHE A 324 -39.54 20.15 4.77
CA PHE A 324 -40.52 19.10 4.52
C PHE A 324 -40.47 18.59 3.08
N ALA A 325 -40.22 19.46 2.09
CA ALA A 325 -39.97 19.04 0.71
C ALA A 325 -38.73 18.14 0.62
N LEU A 326 -37.64 18.49 1.31
CA LEU A 326 -36.45 17.64 1.39
C LEU A 326 -36.74 16.29 2.05
N LYS A 327 -37.45 16.28 3.17
CA LYS A 327 -37.86 15.05 3.86
C LYS A 327 -38.74 14.15 2.99
N ARG A 328 -39.66 14.73 2.20
CA ARG A 328 -40.48 14.01 1.22
C ARG A 328 -39.61 13.39 0.12
N TRP A 329 -38.64 14.13 -0.40
CA TRP A 329 -37.68 13.62 -1.39
C TRP A 329 -36.88 12.44 -0.83
N LEU A 330 -36.30 12.58 0.37
CA LEU A 330 -35.53 11.53 1.04
C LEU A 330 -36.35 10.25 1.28
N HIS A 331 -37.63 10.39 1.61
CA HIS A 331 -38.55 9.26 1.79
C HIS A 331 -38.89 8.59 0.46
N ALA A 332 -39.07 9.36 -0.62
CA ALA A 332 -39.39 8.82 -1.95
C ALA A 332 -38.24 8.00 -2.55
N CYS A 333 -36.99 8.29 -2.20
CA CYS A 333 -35.82 7.52 -2.62
C CYS A 333 -35.76 6.07 -2.06
N LYS A 334 -36.80 5.58 -1.36
CA LYS A 334 -36.98 4.23 -0.78
C LYS A 334 -35.69 3.64 -0.20
N PRO A 335 -35.35 3.89 1.08
CA PRO A 335 -34.19 3.25 1.69
C PRO A 335 -34.43 1.73 1.74
N ALA A 336 -33.76 0.97 0.88
CA ALA A 336 -33.63 -0.47 1.09
C ALA A 336 -32.80 -0.66 2.35
N GLN A 337 -33.38 -1.14 3.46
CA GLN A 337 -32.60 -1.68 4.59
C GLN A 337 -33.45 -2.30 5.70
N ASP A 338 -33.14 -3.57 5.95
CA ASP A 338 -33.99 -4.55 6.62
C ASP A 338 -33.29 -5.13 7.89
N HIS A 339 -31.98 -4.84 8.13
CA HIS A 339 -31.29 -5.24 9.37
C HIS A 339 -29.99 -4.46 9.71
N PRO A 340 -29.72 -4.05 10.98
CA PRO A 340 -28.51 -3.29 11.38
C PRO A 340 -27.18 -4.05 11.21
N LEU A 341 -27.15 -5.37 11.36
CA LEU A 341 -25.92 -6.16 11.12
C LEU A 341 -25.48 -6.21 9.64
N ARG A 342 -26.34 -5.78 8.69
CA ARG A 342 -25.93 -5.65 7.29
C ARG A 342 -24.89 -4.55 7.07
N VAL A 343 -24.74 -3.61 8.01
CA VAL A 343 -23.71 -2.55 7.96
C VAL A 343 -22.32 -3.15 7.75
N ASN A 344 -22.00 -4.25 8.44
CA ASN A 344 -20.68 -4.91 8.34
C ASN A 344 -20.42 -5.56 6.98
N LYS A 345 -21.46 -5.76 6.15
CA LYS A 345 -21.33 -6.27 4.78
C LYS A 345 -21.14 -5.16 3.74
N VAL A 346 -21.33 -3.90 4.13
CA VAL A 346 -21.29 -2.73 3.23
C VAL A 346 -20.14 -1.79 3.59
N VAL A 347 -19.93 -1.53 4.87
CA VAL A 347 -18.91 -0.59 5.35
C VAL A 347 -17.53 -1.26 5.34
N GLU A 348 -16.52 -0.53 4.89
CA GLU A 348 -15.11 -0.95 4.93
C GLU A 348 -14.84 -2.22 4.11
N ARG A 349 -15.58 -2.44 3.01
CA ARG A 349 -15.29 -3.55 2.11
C ARG A 349 -13.90 -3.38 1.47
N PRO A 350 -13.14 -4.46 1.24
CA PRO A 350 -11.84 -4.39 0.54
C PRO A 350 -11.91 -3.63 -0.79
N ALA A 351 -13.00 -3.78 -1.55
CA ALA A 351 -13.23 -3.04 -2.79
C ALA A 351 -13.35 -1.51 -2.59
N HIS A 352 -13.91 -1.05 -1.46
CA HIS A 352 -13.99 0.38 -1.15
C HIS A 352 -12.61 0.94 -0.79
N LEU A 353 -11.85 0.19 0.02
CA LEU A 353 -10.49 0.55 0.41
C LEU A 353 -9.54 0.59 -0.80
N ALA A 354 -9.71 -0.33 -1.75
CA ALA A 354 -8.94 -0.35 -3.00
C ALA A 354 -9.15 0.91 -3.84
N ILE A 355 -10.38 1.47 -3.89
CA ILE A 355 -10.63 2.74 -4.60
C ILE A 355 -9.89 3.89 -3.90
N ALA A 356 -9.88 3.94 -2.56
CA ALA A 356 -9.13 4.96 -1.83
C ALA A 356 -7.62 4.88 -2.11
N ALA A 357 -7.07 3.66 -2.20
CA ALA A 357 -5.67 3.44 -2.59
C ALA A 357 -5.40 3.91 -4.04
N GLN A 358 -6.29 3.61 -5.00
CA GLN A 358 -6.17 4.08 -6.38
C GLN A 358 -6.16 5.61 -6.50
N VAL A 359 -6.97 6.31 -5.70
CA VAL A 359 -6.92 7.78 -5.62
C VAL A 359 -5.54 8.24 -5.15
N GLY A 360 -5.00 7.64 -4.08
CA GLY A 360 -3.65 7.94 -3.61
C GLY A 360 -2.59 7.71 -4.70
N GLU A 361 -2.59 6.53 -5.34
CA GLU A 361 -1.61 6.14 -6.37
C GLU A 361 -1.66 7.04 -7.61
N LYS A 362 -2.85 7.50 -8.02
CA LYS A 362 -2.96 8.49 -9.11
C LYS A 362 -2.63 9.91 -8.67
N ALA A 363 -2.86 10.25 -7.41
CA ALA A 363 -2.67 11.60 -6.89
C ALA A 363 -1.21 11.94 -6.60
N ILE A 364 -0.42 11.00 -6.07
CA ILE A 364 0.97 11.26 -5.68
C ILE A 364 1.74 11.96 -6.81
N THR A 365 2.32 13.12 -6.50
CA THR A 365 2.94 14.00 -7.50
C THR A 365 4.39 14.25 -7.15
N LEU A 366 5.29 14.09 -8.12
CA LEU A 366 6.70 14.48 -8.00
C LEU A 366 6.86 15.90 -8.53
N ALA A 367 7.13 16.86 -7.64
CA ALA A 367 7.25 18.28 -7.97
C ALA A 367 8.69 18.70 -8.29
N HIS A 368 9.67 17.88 -7.93
CA HIS A 368 11.08 18.12 -8.21
C HIS A 368 11.86 16.79 -8.21
N LYS A 369 12.88 16.66 -9.06
CA LYS A 369 13.76 15.49 -9.17
C LYS A 369 15.16 15.93 -9.60
N SER A 370 16.20 15.41 -8.93
CA SER A 370 17.59 15.46 -9.41
C SER A 370 17.91 14.23 -10.28
N GLU A 371 19.14 14.12 -10.78
CA GLU A 371 19.63 12.92 -11.46
C GLU A 371 19.83 11.72 -10.50
N HIS A 372 19.97 11.98 -9.20
CA HIS A 372 20.23 10.95 -8.18
C HIS A 372 18.97 10.25 -7.66
N PHE A 373 17.79 10.65 -8.14
CA PHE A 373 16.52 9.94 -7.92
C PHE A 373 16.00 9.40 -9.27
N PRO A 374 15.47 8.16 -9.36
CA PRO A 374 15.09 7.22 -8.31
C PRO A 374 16.26 6.53 -7.59
N LEU A 375 16.07 6.23 -6.30
CA LEU A 375 17.09 5.58 -5.46
C LEU A 375 17.53 4.21 -6.03
N ASN A 376 18.78 3.84 -5.75
CA ASN A 376 19.24 2.45 -5.87
C ASN A 376 19.07 1.77 -4.50
N LEU A 377 17.93 1.10 -4.28
CA LEU A 377 17.54 0.55 -2.98
C LEU A 377 18.51 -0.52 -2.43
N SER A 378 19.25 -1.24 -3.28
CA SER A 378 20.25 -2.22 -2.83
C SER A 378 21.51 -1.56 -2.26
N LYS A 379 21.76 -0.28 -2.58
CA LYS A 379 22.91 0.51 -2.07
C LYS A 379 22.56 1.38 -0.86
N VAL A 380 21.29 1.42 -0.44
CA VAL A 380 20.86 2.22 0.72
C VAL A 380 21.28 1.53 2.01
N LYS A 381 22.22 2.14 2.74
CA LYS A 381 22.77 1.60 4.00
C LYS A 381 22.08 2.12 5.26
N GLN A 382 21.59 3.36 5.21
CA GLN A 382 20.95 4.01 6.35
C GLN A 382 19.83 4.92 5.84
N VAL A 383 18.71 4.91 6.58
CA VAL A 383 17.58 5.80 6.33
C VAL A 383 17.26 6.59 7.59
N LEU A 384 17.21 7.91 7.46
CA LEU A 384 16.79 8.82 8.52
C LEU A 384 15.52 9.53 8.10
N HIS A 385 14.48 9.43 8.92
CA HIS A 385 13.19 10.05 8.66
C HIS A 385 12.94 11.18 9.64
N PHE A 386 13.11 12.41 9.17
CA PHE A 386 12.83 13.63 9.90
C PHE A 386 11.37 14.03 9.67
N ILE A 387 10.56 14.02 10.72
CA ILE A 387 9.16 14.45 10.66
C ILE A 387 9.05 15.81 11.33
N PHE A 388 8.67 16.83 10.56
CA PHE A 388 8.36 18.16 11.07
C PHE A 388 6.86 18.38 11.10
N THR A 389 6.33 18.68 12.28
CA THR A 389 4.90 18.87 12.53
C THR A 389 4.64 19.92 13.62
N ASP A 390 3.53 20.65 13.53
CA ASP A 390 3.01 21.52 14.59
C ASP A 390 1.99 20.80 15.51
N THR A 391 1.69 19.52 15.23
CA THR A 391 0.74 18.73 16.01
C THR A 391 1.37 18.18 17.29
N VAL A 392 0.57 18.13 18.37
CA VAL A 392 0.98 17.54 19.65
C VAL A 392 1.29 16.04 19.47
N PHE A 393 2.36 15.55 20.11
CA PHE A 393 2.94 14.20 19.98
C PHE A 393 1.97 12.99 20.14
N ARG A 394 0.73 13.21 20.59
CA ARG A 394 -0.26 12.15 20.84
C ARG A 394 -0.76 11.46 19.55
N ASP A 395 -0.55 12.06 18.37
CA ASP A 395 -1.12 11.59 17.10
C ASP A 395 -0.24 10.60 16.30
N GLN A 396 0.97 10.25 16.75
CA GLN A 396 1.93 9.42 16.01
C GLN A 396 1.97 9.74 14.50
N PRO A 397 2.46 10.95 14.13
CA PRO A 397 2.40 11.42 12.74
C PRO A 397 3.10 10.43 11.82
N LEU A 398 2.46 10.13 10.70
CA LEU A 398 3.00 9.28 9.64
C LEU A 398 3.34 7.82 10.06
N GLN A 399 2.69 7.29 11.11
CA GLN A 399 2.96 5.92 11.62
C GLN A 399 2.92 4.79 10.57
N TYR A 400 2.12 4.92 9.49
CA TYR A 400 2.04 3.87 8.47
C TYR A 400 3.22 3.95 7.51
N PHE A 401 3.70 5.15 7.21
CA PHE A 401 4.95 5.34 6.47
C PHE A 401 6.15 4.82 7.28
N CYS A 402 6.24 5.17 8.57
CA CYS A 402 7.32 4.72 9.45
C CYS A 402 7.36 3.19 9.54
N ARG A 403 6.21 2.54 9.77
CA ARG A 403 6.14 1.07 9.81
C ARG A 403 6.55 0.42 8.49
N ALA A 404 6.14 0.97 7.35
CA ALA A 404 6.57 0.46 6.04
C ALA A 404 8.08 0.61 5.83
N MET A 405 8.65 1.74 6.28
CA MET A 405 10.09 2.00 6.24
C MET A 405 10.87 1.05 7.18
N GLU A 406 10.42 0.88 8.42
CA GLU A 406 10.99 -0.04 9.42
C GLU A 406 10.96 -1.50 8.99
N ALA A 407 9.90 -1.90 8.29
CA ALA A 407 9.81 -3.25 7.72
C ALA A 407 10.72 -3.44 6.49
N PHE A 408 11.15 -2.37 5.82
CA PHE A 408 11.84 -2.45 4.54
C PHE A 408 13.34 -2.14 4.59
N PHE A 409 13.78 -1.15 5.37
CA PHE A 409 15.18 -0.73 5.43
C PHE A 409 15.89 -1.30 6.66
N GLU A 410 17.20 -1.43 6.55
CA GLU A 410 18.06 -1.78 7.69
C GLU A 410 18.42 -0.53 8.47
N ASN A 411 18.16 -0.56 9.78
CA ASN A 411 18.45 0.54 10.71
C ASN A 411 17.79 1.89 10.36
N PRO A 412 16.48 1.94 10.04
CA PRO A 412 15.82 3.21 9.89
C PRO A 412 15.67 3.90 11.24
N GLN A 413 15.88 5.22 11.25
CA GLN A 413 15.71 6.03 12.45
C GLN A 413 14.67 7.12 12.18
N VAL A 414 13.66 7.21 13.05
CA VAL A 414 12.61 8.23 12.98
C VAL A 414 12.87 9.30 14.02
N LEU A 415 12.92 10.56 13.58
CA LEU A 415 13.18 11.73 14.40
C LEU A 415 12.01 12.70 14.27
N ASN A 416 11.24 12.85 15.34
CA ASN A 416 10.06 13.73 15.39
C ASN A 416 10.42 15.09 15.97
N ASN A 417 10.32 16.15 15.16
CA ASN A 417 10.69 17.52 15.52
C ASN A 417 12.07 17.62 16.23
N PRO A 418 13.14 16.96 15.74
CA PRO A 418 14.39 16.86 16.48
C PRO A 418 15.03 18.23 16.70
N ALA A 419 15.65 18.43 17.86
CA ALA A 419 16.43 19.62 18.14
C ALA A 419 17.68 19.68 17.25
N VAL A 420 18.19 20.89 17.01
CA VAL A 420 19.40 21.10 16.18
C VAL A 420 20.60 20.31 16.71
N LYS A 421 20.75 20.20 18.04
CA LYS A 421 21.82 19.41 18.66
C LYS A 421 21.68 17.91 18.39
N GLU A 422 20.46 17.38 18.39
CA GLU A 422 20.19 15.97 18.07
C GLU A 422 20.54 15.68 16.61
N ILE A 423 20.19 16.59 15.70
CA ILE A 423 20.55 16.49 14.28
C ILE A 423 22.06 16.49 14.09
N GLN A 424 22.78 17.40 14.76
CA GLN A 424 24.24 17.52 14.65
C GLN A 424 25.01 16.36 15.28
N ALA A 425 24.40 15.64 16.23
CA ALA A 425 24.98 14.47 16.87
C ALA A 425 24.86 13.20 16.02
N LEU A 426 24.10 13.23 14.91
CA LEU A 426 23.96 12.09 14.02
C LEU A 426 25.30 11.79 13.32
N SER A 427 25.56 10.50 13.11
CA SER A 427 26.62 10.05 12.20
C SER A 427 25.96 9.62 10.89
N LEU A 428 26.35 10.27 9.80
CA LEU A 428 25.79 10.10 8.47
C LEU A 428 26.89 9.60 7.52
N PRO A 429 26.95 8.30 7.24
CA PRO A 429 27.75 7.79 6.14
C PRO A 429 27.41 8.50 4.81
N PRO A 430 28.38 8.62 3.89
CA PRO A 430 28.09 9.04 2.52
C PRO A 430 26.97 8.18 1.91
N ASP A 431 26.09 8.83 1.13
CA ASP A 431 24.93 8.21 0.48
C ASP A 431 23.81 7.69 1.41
N SER A 432 23.82 8.08 2.70
CA SER A 432 22.63 7.92 3.56
C SER A 432 21.41 8.63 2.96
N VAL A 433 20.23 8.03 3.10
CA VAL A 433 18.97 8.62 2.62
C VAL A 433 18.28 9.33 3.77
N ALA A 434 18.06 10.64 3.62
CA ALA A 434 17.32 11.46 4.55
C ALA A 434 15.94 11.81 3.97
N ILE A 435 14.90 11.25 4.58
CA ILE A 435 13.50 11.54 4.29
C ILE A 435 13.07 12.69 5.19
N VAL A 436 12.72 13.83 4.60
CA VAL A 436 12.21 15.00 5.32
C VAL A 436 10.72 15.14 5.05
N SER A 437 9.89 14.76 6.00
CA SER A 437 8.44 14.89 5.89
C SER A 437 7.96 16.18 6.55
N LEU A 438 7.37 17.06 5.75
CA LEU A 438 6.64 18.23 6.18
C LEU A 438 5.18 17.84 6.36
N TYR A 439 4.74 17.73 7.60
CA TYR A 439 3.40 17.28 7.95
C TYR A 439 2.55 18.47 8.41
N PHE A 440 1.59 18.85 7.58
CA PHE A 440 0.64 19.91 7.87
C PHE A 440 -0.74 19.30 8.11
N ARG A 441 -1.19 19.27 9.37
CA ARG A 441 -2.55 18.83 9.69
C ARG A 441 -3.52 19.97 9.42
N THR A 442 -4.53 19.73 8.59
CA THR A 442 -5.59 20.71 8.34
C THR A 442 -6.78 20.39 9.23
N PHE A 443 -6.92 21.16 10.30
CA PHE A 443 -8.01 21.09 11.26
C PHE A 443 -8.27 22.49 11.85
N ALA A 444 -9.49 22.71 12.33
CA ALA A 444 -9.91 23.93 13.00
C ALA A 444 -8.93 24.35 14.12
N GLY A 445 -8.49 25.60 14.10
CA GLY A 445 -7.62 26.19 15.12
C GLY A 445 -6.14 25.87 15.03
N HIS A 446 -5.68 25.19 13.97
CA HIS A 446 -4.25 24.91 13.73
C HIS A 446 -3.62 25.92 12.77
N SER A 447 -2.45 26.47 13.15
CA SER A 447 -1.73 27.48 12.34
C SER A 447 -1.04 26.90 11.11
N GLN A 448 -0.76 25.59 11.08
CA GLN A 448 0.04 24.93 10.04
C GLN A 448 1.42 25.57 9.85
N GLU A 449 1.99 26.12 10.92
CA GLU A 449 3.31 26.76 10.91
C GLU A 449 4.34 25.84 11.56
N LEU A 450 5.37 25.49 10.78
CA LEU A 450 6.49 24.67 11.23
C LEU A 450 7.68 25.55 11.64
N ASP A 451 8.60 24.99 12.41
CA ASP A 451 9.89 25.62 12.71
C ASP A 451 10.80 25.63 11.46
N TRP A 452 10.58 26.62 10.59
CA TRP A 452 11.29 26.78 9.32
C TRP A 452 12.79 27.02 9.50
N GLU A 453 13.21 27.63 10.61
CA GLU A 453 14.63 27.83 10.88
C GLU A 453 15.31 26.49 11.15
N ARG A 454 14.68 25.64 11.98
CA ARG A 454 15.14 24.27 12.25
C ARG A 454 15.18 23.43 10.98
N ILE A 455 14.12 23.43 10.18
CA ILE A 455 14.08 22.71 8.88
C ILE A 455 15.26 23.15 7.99
N ARG A 456 15.51 24.47 7.87
CA ARG A 456 16.64 24.98 7.08
C ARG A 456 18.00 24.58 7.63
N LYS A 457 18.16 24.47 8.97
CA LYS A 457 19.39 23.98 9.60
C LYS A 457 19.59 22.48 9.30
N THR A 458 18.52 21.68 9.41
CA THR A 458 18.55 20.24 9.07
C THR A 458 18.96 20.02 7.63
N LEU A 459 18.29 20.68 6.67
CA LEU A 459 18.59 20.52 5.25
C LEU A 459 20.03 20.91 4.89
N ARG A 460 20.57 21.96 5.52
CA ARG A 460 21.98 22.36 5.36
C ARG A 460 22.94 21.30 5.88
N TYR A 461 22.68 20.78 7.07
CA TYR A 461 23.50 19.73 7.68
C TYR A 461 23.49 18.44 6.83
N LEU A 462 22.32 17.98 6.37
CA LEU A 462 22.21 16.81 5.52
C LEU A 462 23.03 16.95 4.22
N ARG A 463 22.99 18.13 3.60
CA ARG A 463 23.80 18.43 2.41
C ARG A 463 25.30 18.41 2.70
N GLN A 464 25.74 18.93 3.86
CA GLN A 464 27.16 18.88 4.27
C GLN A 464 27.66 17.44 4.46
N GLN A 465 26.78 16.52 4.83
CA GLN A 465 27.10 15.10 4.98
C GLN A 465 26.91 14.29 3.68
N ASN A 466 26.64 14.96 2.55
CA ASN A 466 26.37 14.32 1.26
C ASN A 466 25.23 13.28 1.30
N ALA A 467 24.24 13.49 2.17
CA ALA A 467 23.07 12.64 2.27
C ALA A 467 22.08 12.93 1.13
N ARG A 468 21.41 11.89 0.64
CA ARG A 468 20.33 12.00 -0.37
C ARG A 468 19.08 12.52 0.29
N VAL A 469 18.59 13.69 -0.10
CA VAL A 469 17.47 14.36 0.59
C VAL A 469 16.18 14.20 -0.22
N ILE A 470 15.22 13.46 0.33
CA ILE A 470 13.89 13.28 -0.24
C ILE A 470 12.87 13.99 0.64
N ILE A 471 12.13 14.94 0.08
CA ILE A 471 11.10 15.69 0.82
C ILE A 471 9.72 15.15 0.48
N PHE A 472 8.91 14.90 1.51
CA PHE A 472 7.48 14.63 1.36
C PHE A 472 6.67 15.76 1.99
N VAL A 473 5.68 16.25 1.26
CA VAL A 473 4.70 17.21 1.78
C VAL A 473 3.37 16.51 1.97
N TYR A 474 2.94 16.41 3.23
CA TYR A 474 1.64 15.89 3.62
C TYR A 474 0.74 17.05 4.03
N GLY A 475 -0.48 17.07 3.50
CA GLY A 475 -1.39 18.20 3.68
C GLY A 475 -1.05 19.34 2.72
N ASN A 476 -0.90 20.56 3.24
CA ASN A 476 -0.88 21.79 2.46
C ASN A 476 0.39 21.97 1.59
N PRO A 477 0.31 21.83 0.24
CA PRO A 477 1.48 21.97 -0.62
C PRO A 477 1.97 23.42 -0.78
N TYR A 478 1.12 24.42 -0.48
CA TYR A 478 1.51 25.83 -0.62
C TYR A 478 2.67 26.23 0.28
N ARG A 479 2.86 25.54 1.41
CA ARG A 479 3.94 25.81 2.37
C ARG A 479 5.34 25.59 1.79
N LEU A 480 5.46 24.96 0.62
CA LEU A 480 6.74 24.81 -0.10
C LEU A 480 7.43 26.14 -0.45
N HIS A 481 6.68 27.25 -0.57
CA HIS A 481 7.29 28.56 -0.83
C HIS A 481 8.26 29.02 0.27
N ARG A 482 8.16 28.44 1.49
CA ARG A 482 9.03 28.75 2.63
C ARG A 482 10.38 28.03 2.55
N LEU A 483 10.52 27.03 1.68
CA LEU A 483 11.80 26.37 1.44
C LEU A 483 12.75 27.33 0.70
N PRO A 484 14.06 27.31 1.02
CA PRO A 484 15.03 28.16 0.33
C PRO A 484 15.09 27.85 -1.17
N GLY A 485 15.09 28.87 -2.03
CA GLY A 485 15.17 28.69 -3.48
C GLY A 485 16.50 28.10 -4.00
N ASN A 486 17.57 28.13 -3.17
CA ASN A 486 18.86 27.50 -3.46
C ASN A 486 18.95 26.03 -2.99
N LEU A 487 17.84 25.47 -2.52
CA LEU A 487 17.76 24.07 -2.14
C LEU A 487 17.66 23.19 -3.39
N SER A 488 18.49 22.16 -3.46
CA SER A 488 18.48 21.14 -4.53
C SER A 488 18.27 19.76 -3.89
N PRO A 489 17.07 19.46 -3.35
CA PRO A 489 16.78 18.12 -2.84
C PRO A 489 16.74 17.12 -4.01
N ASP A 490 16.99 15.84 -3.74
CA ASP A 490 17.00 14.81 -4.79
C ASP A 490 15.59 14.51 -5.32
N ALA A 491 14.57 14.63 -4.46
CA ALA A 491 13.18 14.60 -4.88
C ALA A 491 12.26 15.35 -3.92
N VAL A 492 11.15 15.89 -4.43
CA VAL A 492 10.07 16.48 -3.63
C VAL A 492 8.72 15.91 -4.07
N PHE A 493 8.04 15.25 -3.14
CA PHE A 493 6.74 14.60 -3.35
C PHE A 493 5.62 15.38 -2.66
N LEU A 494 4.48 15.45 -3.34
CA LEU A 494 3.22 15.97 -2.80
C LEU A 494 2.26 14.80 -2.60
N ALA A 495 1.98 14.47 -1.34
CA ALA A 495 1.04 13.41 -0.97
C ALA A 495 -0.40 13.94 -0.80
N TYR A 496 -0.56 15.28 -0.67
CA TYR A 496 -1.82 16.03 -0.53
C TYR A 496 -2.70 15.67 0.69
N SER A 497 -2.36 14.60 1.39
CA SER A 497 -3.16 14.03 2.47
C SER A 497 -2.27 13.15 3.34
N TYR A 498 -2.63 13.02 4.61
CA TYR A 498 -1.89 12.28 5.62
C TYR A 498 -2.61 11.01 6.11
N VAL A 499 -3.70 10.61 5.45
CA VAL A 499 -4.41 9.37 5.77
C VAL A 499 -3.55 8.13 5.45
N GLN A 500 -3.90 6.97 6.02
CA GLN A 500 -3.16 5.71 5.85
C GLN A 500 -2.79 5.42 4.38
N VAL A 501 -3.76 5.44 3.47
CA VAL A 501 -3.51 5.13 2.05
C VAL A 501 -2.50 6.10 1.40
N SER A 502 -2.51 7.38 1.78
CA SER A 502 -1.55 8.36 1.24
C SER A 502 -0.13 8.10 1.76
N GLN A 503 0.02 7.64 3.00
CA GLN A 503 1.32 7.27 3.59
C GLN A 503 1.89 6.00 2.93
N GLU A 504 1.07 4.97 2.74
CA GLU A 504 1.48 3.72 2.07
C GLU A 504 1.90 3.98 0.62
N VAL A 505 1.14 4.82 -0.10
CA VAL A 505 1.47 5.24 -1.47
C VAL A 505 2.75 6.07 -1.51
N ALA A 506 2.94 7.00 -0.57
CA ALA A 506 4.16 7.79 -0.49
C ALA A 506 5.39 6.90 -0.29
N PHE A 507 5.29 5.85 0.53
CA PHE A 507 6.36 4.88 0.70
C PHE A 507 6.64 4.10 -0.60
N LYS A 508 5.60 3.59 -1.29
CA LYS A 508 5.76 2.95 -2.60
C LYS A 508 6.41 3.89 -3.63
N ALA A 509 6.08 5.17 -3.59
CA ALA A 509 6.63 6.18 -4.49
C ALA A 509 8.11 6.50 -4.18
N LEU A 510 8.50 6.55 -2.90
CA LEU A 510 9.91 6.65 -2.48
C LEU A 510 10.75 5.51 -3.09
N CYS A 511 10.24 4.28 -3.00
CA CYS A 511 10.87 3.08 -3.56
C CYS A 511 10.70 2.95 -5.08
N SER A 512 9.97 3.87 -5.72
CA SER A 512 9.60 3.82 -7.15
C SER A 512 8.88 2.52 -7.55
N PHE A 513 8.15 1.87 -6.64
CA PHE A 513 7.39 0.63 -6.93
C PHE A 513 6.11 0.87 -7.72
N ILE A 514 5.65 2.12 -7.79
CA ILE A 514 4.49 2.56 -8.55
C ILE A 514 4.89 3.68 -9.51
N PRO A 515 4.22 3.82 -10.66
CA PRO A 515 4.43 4.97 -11.52
C PRO A 515 3.86 6.23 -10.85
N ILE A 516 4.56 7.35 -11.01
CA ILE A 516 4.11 8.66 -10.51
C ILE A 516 3.52 9.42 -11.70
N LYS A 517 2.22 9.72 -11.60
CA LYS A 517 1.44 10.37 -12.67
C LYS A 517 0.56 11.53 -12.20
N GLY A 518 0.66 11.91 -10.92
CA GLY A 518 -0.16 13.00 -10.38
C GLY A 518 0.13 14.34 -11.05
N ASN A 519 -0.92 15.13 -11.21
CA ASN A 519 -0.89 16.49 -11.74
C ASN A 519 -0.82 17.51 -10.58
N LEU A 520 -0.48 18.76 -10.90
CA LEU A 520 -0.62 19.86 -9.94
C LEU A 520 -2.03 20.47 -10.02
N PRO A 521 -2.89 20.30 -9.00
CA PRO A 521 -4.24 20.86 -9.00
C PRO A 521 -4.29 22.36 -8.66
N LEU A 522 -3.12 22.98 -8.50
CA LEU A 522 -2.91 24.37 -8.09
C LEU A 522 -1.54 24.86 -8.58
N SER A 523 -1.29 26.16 -8.45
CA SER A 523 -0.01 26.77 -8.86
C SER A 523 0.98 26.80 -7.71
N LEU A 524 2.20 26.27 -7.93
CA LEU A 524 3.31 26.33 -6.98
C LEU A 524 4.45 27.20 -7.53
N PRO A 525 5.25 27.84 -6.67
CA PRO A 525 6.42 28.59 -7.10
C PRO A 525 7.47 27.67 -7.73
N LYS A 526 8.32 28.23 -8.61
CA LYS A 526 9.54 27.53 -9.07
C LYS A 526 10.46 27.23 -7.87
N PRO A 527 11.14 26.07 -7.84
CA PRO A 527 11.21 25.05 -8.88
C PRO A 527 10.08 23.99 -8.84
N PHE A 528 9.10 24.10 -7.95
CA PHE A 528 8.05 23.08 -7.72
C PHE A 528 6.81 23.22 -8.61
N GLY A 529 6.79 24.19 -9.53
CA GLY A 529 5.63 24.54 -10.36
C GLY A 529 5.32 23.58 -11.51
N LYS A 530 5.95 22.39 -11.59
CA LYS A 530 5.66 21.37 -12.61
C LYS A 530 5.65 19.97 -12.00
N ALA A 531 4.67 19.16 -12.39
CA ALA A 531 4.67 17.74 -12.10
C ALA A 531 5.62 16.99 -13.05
N ILE A 532 6.38 16.04 -12.50
CA ILE A 532 7.36 15.23 -13.23
C ILE A 532 6.86 13.78 -13.25
N PRO A 533 6.51 13.21 -14.43
CA PRO A 533 6.15 11.81 -14.50
C PRO A 533 7.37 10.93 -14.22
N LEU A 534 7.15 9.81 -13.53
CA LEU A 534 8.19 8.80 -13.29
C LEU A 534 7.63 7.41 -13.51
N ALA A 535 8.34 6.58 -14.27
CA ALA A 535 8.01 5.17 -14.43
C ALA A 535 8.30 4.40 -13.13
N ALA A 536 7.55 3.33 -12.89
CA ALA A 536 7.89 2.41 -11.82
C ALA A 536 9.20 1.67 -12.15
N LYS A 537 10.01 1.42 -11.12
CA LYS A 537 11.07 0.40 -11.15
C LYS A 537 10.45 -0.95 -10.80
N SER A 538 10.44 -1.87 -11.75
CA SER A 538 9.88 -3.20 -11.56
C SER A 538 10.70 -4.05 -10.59
N TYR A 539 12.02 -3.81 -10.47
CA TYR A 539 12.97 -4.69 -9.77
C TYR A 539 12.82 -6.16 -10.25
N ARG A 540 12.42 -6.33 -11.51
CA ARG A 540 12.32 -7.60 -12.21
C ARG A 540 13.34 -7.61 -13.31
N LEU A 541 13.80 -8.81 -13.68
CA LEU A 541 14.50 -9.00 -14.95
C LEU A 541 13.64 -8.44 -16.09
N GLN A 542 14.23 -7.60 -16.93
CA GLN A 542 13.61 -7.07 -18.15
C GLN A 542 14.27 -7.72 -19.37
N PRO A 543 13.53 -7.97 -20.46
CA PRO A 543 14.17 -8.27 -21.74
C PRO A 543 15.10 -7.10 -22.15
N GLY A 544 16.37 -7.39 -22.46
CA GLY A 544 17.31 -6.39 -22.96
C GLY A 544 16.90 -5.87 -24.35
N LEU A 545 17.31 -4.64 -24.67
CA LEU A 545 17.05 -4.00 -25.97
C LEU A 545 18.13 -4.30 -27.03
N GLY A 546 19.22 -4.99 -26.65
CA GLY A 546 20.35 -5.30 -27.53
C GLY A 546 20.02 -6.32 -28.63
N GLU A 547 20.80 -6.28 -29.73
CA GLU A 547 20.67 -7.25 -30.81
C GLU A 547 20.94 -8.68 -30.30
N SER A 548 20.15 -9.65 -30.76
CA SER A 548 20.29 -11.07 -30.41
C SER A 548 21.54 -11.76 -31.00
N SER A 549 22.49 -11.01 -31.54
CA SER A 549 23.71 -11.47 -32.23
C SER A 549 24.95 -11.35 -31.35
N GLY A 550 25.97 -12.17 -31.60
CA GLY A 550 27.22 -12.18 -30.81
C GLY A 550 27.35 -13.37 -29.84
N TRP A 551 26.33 -14.24 -29.73
CA TRP A 551 26.38 -15.38 -28.82
C TRP A 551 26.94 -16.65 -29.48
N GLU A 552 27.52 -16.57 -30.69
CA GLU A 552 27.85 -17.73 -31.54
C GLU A 552 28.80 -18.73 -30.84
N SER A 553 29.73 -18.24 -30.01
CA SER A 553 30.63 -19.10 -29.23
C SER A 553 29.86 -19.94 -28.21
N ALA A 554 28.96 -19.31 -27.45
CA ALA A 554 28.10 -19.99 -26.48
C ALA A 554 27.12 -20.96 -27.16
N GLU A 555 26.49 -20.53 -28.26
CA GLU A 555 25.59 -21.37 -29.06
C GLU A 555 26.31 -22.61 -29.61
N LYS A 556 27.53 -22.43 -30.14
CA LYS A 556 28.35 -23.52 -30.67
C LYS A 556 28.66 -24.56 -29.59
N ILE A 557 29.01 -24.14 -28.38
CA ILE A 557 29.27 -25.05 -27.25
C ILE A 557 28.05 -25.92 -26.94
N LEU A 558 26.86 -25.31 -26.91
CA LEU A 558 25.60 -26.03 -26.66
C LEU A 558 25.25 -26.99 -27.82
N ILE A 559 25.42 -26.55 -29.06
CA ILE A 559 25.17 -27.37 -30.26
C ILE A 559 26.10 -28.58 -30.30
N ASP A 560 27.39 -28.37 -30.03
CA ASP A 560 28.37 -29.46 -30.03
C ASP A 560 28.09 -30.44 -28.87
N ALA A 561 27.72 -29.95 -27.69
CA ALA A 561 27.30 -30.81 -26.58
C ALA A 561 26.10 -31.72 -26.93
N MET A 562 25.12 -31.19 -27.68
CA MET A 562 24.00 -32.00 -28.17
C MET A 562 24.42 -33.01 -29.25
N ARG A 563 25.31 -32.63 -30.18
CA ARG A 563 25.86 -33.54 -31.21
C ARG A 563 26.64 -34.70 -30.59
N GLU A 564 27.40 -34.42 -29.54
CA GLU A 564 28.13 -35.43 -28.75
C GLU A 564 27.22 -36.24 -27.83
N ARG A 565 25.93 -35.91 -27.80
CA ARG A 565 24.89 -36.56 -27.01
C ARG A 565 25.11 -36.45 -25.50
N ILE A 566 25.60 -35.30 -25.03
CA ILE A 566 25.70 -34.96 -23.60
C ILE A 566 24.31 -34.68 -23.01
N PHE A 567 23.46 -33.96 -23.74
CA PHE A 567 22.03 -33.77 -23.43
C PHE A 567 21.22 -33.53 -24.73
N PRO A 568 19.91 -33.86 -24.79
CA PRO A 568 19.12 -33.73 -26.02
C PRO A 568 18.70 -32.30 -26.37
N GLY A 569 18.59 -31.45 -25.34
CA GLY A 569 18.13 -30.08 -25.46
C GLY A 569 18.31 -29.32 -24.15
N CYS A 570 18.33 -28.00 -24.25
CA CYS A 570 18.60 -27.10 -23.13
C CYS A 570 17.96 -25.73 -23.30
N VAL A 571 17.93 -24.98 -22.20
CA VAL A 571 17.65 -23.54 -22.16
C VAL A 571 18.82 -22.85 -21.48
N VAL A 572 19.34 -21.78 -22.10
CA VAL A 572 20.34 -20.91 -21.51
C VAL A 572 19.73 -19.51 -21.31
N LEU A 573 20.02 -18.90 -20.16
CA LEU A 573 19.66 -17.52 -19.87
C LEU A 573 20.88 -16.81 -19.26
N ALA A 574 21.28 -15.69 -19.86
CA ALA A 574 22.27 -14.78 -19.28
C ALA A 574 21.65 -13.40 -19.07
N ALA A 575 21.90 -12.79 -17.92
CA ALA A 575 21.44 -11.45 -17.58
C ALA A 575 22.53 -10.65 -16.89
N GLN A 576 22.53 -9.34 -17.08
CA GLN A 576 23.46 -8.41 -16.45
C GLN A 576 22.71 -7.14 -16.01
N GLN A 577 22.97 -6.63 -14.81
CA GLN A 577 22.40 -5.37 -14.29
C GLN A 577 20.84 -5.30 -14.36
N GLY A 578 20.17 -6.46 -14.30
CA GLY A 578 18.71 -6.57 -14.37
C GLY A 578 18.12 -6.69 -15.78
N GLU A 579 18.94 -6.76 -16.83
CA GLU A 579 18.51 -7.00 -18.21
C GLU A 579 18.91 -8.40 -18.68
N ILE A 580 17.99 -9.10 -19.35
CA ILE A 580 18.22 -10.40 -19.99
C ILE A 580 18.90 -10.15 -21.34
N LEU A 581 20.14 -10.60 -21.47
CA LEU A 581 20.97 -10.42 -22.67
C LEU A 581 20.88 -11.62 -23.61
N LEU A 582 20.69 -12.82 -23.05
CA LEU A 582 20.51 -14.09 -23.78
C LEU A 582 19.39 -14.87 -23.11
N HIS A 583 18.41 -15.36 -23.88
CA HIS A 583 17.42 -16.32 -23.42
C HIS A 583 16.95 -17.18 -24.59
N GLN A 584 17.58 -18.34 -24.75
CA GLN A 584 17.39 -19.20 -25.91
C GLN A 584 17.21 -20.65 -25.52
N ALA A 585 16.51 -21.39 -26.37
CA ALA A 585 16.25 -22.81 -26.23
C ALA A 585 16.82 -23.56 -27.44
N PHE A 586 17.40 -24.73 -27.17
CA PHE A 586 18.07 -25.57 -28.15
C PHE A 586 17.58 -27.01 -28.04
N GLY A 587 17.50 -27.68 -29.19
CA GLY A 587 17.23 -29.11 -29.26
C GLY A 587 15.78 -29.51 -28.94
N ARG A 588 15.63 -30.74 -28.48
CA ARG A 588 14.33 -31.39 -28.22
C ARG A 588 14.35 -32.06 -26.84
N PHE A 589 13.21 -32.56 -26.40
CA PHE A 589 13.10 -33.26 -25.11
C PHE A 589 13.89 -34.58 -25.13
N GLU A 590 13.94 -35.23 -26.29
CA GLU A 590 14.69 -36.46 -26.56
C GLU A 590 15.43 -36.34 -27.90
N TYR A 591 16.35 -37.25 -28.20
CA TYR A 591 17.10 -37.26 -29.47
C TYR A 591 16.27 -37.66 -30.70
N SER A 592 15.02 -38.10 -30.52
CA SER A 592 14.11 -38.46 -31.62
C SER A 592 13.61 -37.21 -32.34
N GLU A 593 13.56 -37.25 -33.68
CA GLU A 593 13.05 -36.14 -34.49
C GLU A 593 11.60 -35.77 -34.20
N ASN A 594 10.79 -36.75 -33.75
CA ASN A 594 9.38 -36.56 -33.39
C ASN A 594 9.19 -36.03 -31.96
N SER A 595 10.27 -35.88 -31.18
CA SER A 595 10.20 -35.41 -29.79
C SER A 595 9.85 -33.91 -29.74
N PRO A 596 9.08 -33.43 -28.75
CA PRO A 596 8.79 -32.01 -28.59
C PRO A 596 10.06 -31.15 -28.55
N THR A 597 10.00 -29.96 -29.15
CA THR A 597 11.10 -28.98 -29.11
C THR A 597 11.16 -28.29 -27.77
N VAL A 598 12.38 -28.00 -27.30
CA VAL A 598 12.58 -27.15 -26.12
C VAL A 598 12.17 -25.71 -26.47
N LYS A 599 11.49 -25.06 -25.52
CA LYS A 599 11.10 -23.65 -25.56
C LYS A 599 11.76 -22.87 -24.42
N PRO A 600 11.93 -21.54 -24.52
CA PRO A 600 12.56 -20.74 -23.47
C PRO A 600 11.88 -20.84 -22.08
N ASP A 601 10.57 -21.12 -22.06
CA ASP A 601 9.75 -21.29 -20.86
C ASP A 601 9.63 -22.76 -20.38
N THR A 602 10.38 -23.69 -21.00
CA THR A 602 10.35 -25.12 -20.65
C THR A 602 10.77 -25.33 -19.20
N VAL A 603 9.96 -26.11 -18.48
CA VAL A 603 10.21 -26.50 -17.09
C VAL A 603 11.07 -27.76 -17.06
N TYR A 604 12.07 -27.79 -16.17
CA TYR A 604 12.98 -28.92 -15.95
C TYR A 604 12.91 -29.41 -14.49
N ASP A 605 13.30 -30.67 -14.26
CA ASP A 605 13.72 -31.14 -12.93
C ASP A 605 15.03 -30.44 -12.56
N LEU A 606 14.96 -29.54 -11.58
CA LEU A 606 16.09 -28.70 -11.20
C LEU A 606 17.10 -29.43 -10.30
N ALA A 607 16.78 -30.66 -9.86
CA ALA A 607 17.62 -31.47 -9.01
C ALA A 607 18.18 -30.67 -7.82
N SER A 608 19.50 -30.65 -7.65
CA SER A 608 20.17 -30.00 -6.52
C SER A 608 20.06 -28.48 -6.47
N LEU A 609 19.57 -27.80 -7.53
CA LEU A 609 19.24 -26.37 -7.39
C LEU A 609 18.14 -26.14 -6.35
N THR A 610 17.36 -27.17 -5.99
CA THR A 610 16.42 -27.16 -4.85
C THR A 610 17.06 -26.60 -3.58
N LYS A 611 18.33 -26.94 -3.32
CA LYS A 611 19.07 -26.50 -2.13
C LYS A 611 19.11 -24.98 -2.03
N VAL A 612 19.49 -24.33 -3.13
CA VAL A 612 19.75 -22.89 -3.16
C VAL A 612 18.53 -22.05 -3.57
N LEU A 613 17.57 -22.64 -4.27
CA LEU A 613 16.34 -21.97 -4.70
C LEU A 613 15.18 -22.14 -3.70
N ALA A 614 15.18 -23.20 -2.88
CA ALA A 614 14.13 -23.47 -1.90
C ALA A 614 14.66 -23.52 -0.46
N THR A 615 15.56 -24.46 -0.15
CA THR A 615 15.93 -24.75 1.25
C THR A 615 16.74 -23.66 1.92
N THR A 616 17.79 -23.15 1.28
CA THR A 616 18.58 -22.04 1.81
C THR A 616 17.72 -20.79 2.01
N PRO A 617 16.91 -20.34 1.02
CA PRO A 617 15.96 -19.25 1.25
C PRO A 617 14.96 -19.53 2.39
N ALA A 618 14.45 -20.75 2.53
CA ALA A 618 13.52 -21.09 3.60
C ALA A 618 14.15 -21.00 4.99
N ILE A 619 15.35 -21.58 5.16
CA ILE A 619 16.12 -21.50 6.40
C ILE A 619 16.48 -20.04 6.73
N MET A 620 16.97 -19.28 5.75
CA MET A 620 17.35 -17.89 5.97
C MET A 620 16.15 -16.99 6.26
N LEU A 621 14.96 -17.35 5.78
CA LEU A 621 13.72 -16.62 6.11
C LEU A 621 13.30 -16.85 7.56
N LEU A 622 13.42 -18.08 8.06
CA LEU A 622 13.22 -18.39 9.49
C LEU A 622 14.25 -17.68 10.37
N VAL A 623 15.50 -17.57 9.90
CA VAL A 623 16.55 -16.79 10.58
C VAL A 623 16.20 -15.30 10.62
N GLU A 624 15.75 -14.72 9.49
CA GLU A 624 15.36 -13.32 9.42
C GLU A 624 14.17 -12.97 10.32
N GLN A 625 13.27 -13.93 10.53
CA GLN A 625 12.10 -13.82 11.41
C GLN A 625 12.43 -14.06 12.88
N GLY A 626 13.66 -14.51 13.19
CA GLY A 626 14.09 -14.86 14.54
C GLY A 626 13.51 -16.18 15.06
N GLU A 627 12.90 -16.97 14.19
CA GLU A 627 12.33 -18.30 14.51
C GLU A 627 13.41 -19.39 14.55
N LEU A 628 14.54 -19.17 13.86
CA LEU A 628 15.70 -20.05 13.83
C LEU A 628 17.00 -19.24 14.02
N ARG A 629 18.02 -19.86 14.62
CA ARG A 629 19.39 -19.32 14.69
C ARG A 629 20.37 -20.26 14.00
N LEU A 630 21.41 -19.72 13.37
CA LEU A 630 22.40 -20.51 12.65
C LEU A 630 23.22 -21.42 13.59
N GLU A 631 23.29 -21.07 14.87
CA GLU A 631 23.99 -21.79 15.93
C GLU A 631 23.12 -22.86 16.60
N HIS A 632 21.81 -22.94 16.28
CA HIS A 632 20.99 -24.05 16.75
C HIS A 632 21.57 -25.36 16.27
N THR A 633 21.55 -26.36 17.14
CA THR A 633 22.14 -27.67 16.89
C THR A 633 21.08 -28.71 16.57
N LEU A 634 21.46 -29.86 16.00
CA LEU A 634 20.52 -30.95 15.78
C LEU A 634 19.88 -31.44 17.09
N ALA A 635 20.57 -31.38 18.23
CA ALA A 635 20.00 -31.75 19.52
C ALA A 635 18.84 -30.83 19.97
N ASP A 636 18.74 -29.60 19.44
CA ASP A 636 17.61 -28.71 19.70
C ASP A 636 16.30 -29.21 19.04
N PHE A 637 16.42 -29.99 17.96
CA PHE A 637 15.27 -30.49 17.17
C PHE A 637 14.99 -31.99 17.35
N TYR A 638 16.02 -32.77 17.69
CA TYR A 638 15.97 -34.23 17.77
C TYR A 638 16.43 -34.71 19.14
N ARG A 639 15.50 -35.18 19.98
CA ARG A 639 15.79 -35.57 21.37
C ARG A 639 16.74 -36.76 21.46
N GLU A 640 16.69 -37.65 20.48
CA GLU A 640 17.57 -38.81 20.37
C GLU A 640 19.05 -38.46 20.23
N LEU A 641 19.39 -37.20 19.88
CA LEU A 641 20.77 -36.74 19.69
C LEU A 641 21.35 -35.98 20.89
N GLN A 642 20.63 -35.82 22.01
CA GLN A 642 21.09 -35.00 23.15
C GLN A 642 22.45 -35.42 23.75
N ASN A 643 22.79 -36.72 23.68
CA ASN A 643 24.05 -37.26 24.19
C ASN A 643 24.92 -37.86 23.08
N ASP A 644 24.67 -37.47 21.83
CA ASP A 644 25.34 -37.99 20.65
C ASP A 644 26.20 -36.90 19.99
N PRO A 645 27.43 -37.17 19.53
CA PRO A 645 28.26 -36.17 18.84
C PRO A 645 27.57 -35.51 17.65
N ARG A 646 26.68 -36.22 16.94
CA ARG A 646 25.88 -35.68 15.83
C ARG A 646 24.93 -34.58 16.28
N GLY A 647 24.50 -34.62 17.55
CA GLY A 647 23.68 -33.58 18.16
C GLY A 647 24.33 -32.20 18.15
N ASN A 648 25.66 -32.11 18.05
CA ASN A 648 26.40 -30.85 18.02
C ASN A 648 26.46 -30.17 16.64
N ILE A 649 25.98 -30.83 15.57
CA ILE A 649 25.96 -30.23 14.23
C ILE A 649 25.02 -29.03 14.25
N THR A 650 25.52 -27.87 13.84
CA THR A 650 24.70 -26.64 13.75
C THR A 650 24.00 -26.51 12.41
N ILE A 651 22.98 -25.64 12.34
CA ILE A 651 22.36 -25.24 11.06
C ILE A 651 23.41 -24.68 10.08
N SER A 652 24.37 -23.90 10.57
CA SER A 652 25.45 -23.37 9.74
C SER A 652 26.36 -24.48 9.17
N ASP A 653 26.61 -25.54 9.93
CA ASP A 653 27.40 -26.68 9.45
C ASP A 653 26.64 -27.47 8.37
N LEU A 654 25.32 -27.61 8.48
CA LEU A 654 24.48 -28.24 7.44
C LEU A 654 24.49 -27.42 6.14
N LEU A 655 24.23 -26.11 6.23
CA LEU A 655 24.19 -25.21 5.07
C LEU A 655 25.55 -25.11 4.37
N SER A 656 26.66 -25.10 5.12
CA SER A 656 28.02 -25.00 4.56
C SER A 656 28.64 -26.35 4.18
N HIS A 657 27.90 -27.45 4.34
CA HIS A 657 28.36 -28.82 4.10
C HIS A 657 29.55 -29.25 4.96
N GLN A 658 29.61 -28.78 6.21
CA GLN A 658 30.69 -29.06 7.17
C GLN A 658 30.22 -29.96 8.34
N SER A 659 29.10 -30.67 8.16
CA SER A 659 28.44 -31.45 9.22
C SER A 659 29.13 -32.75 9.63
N GLY A 660 30.11 -33.26 8.89
CA GLY A 660 30.66 -34.61 9.11
C GLY A 660 29.86 -35.74 8.46
N LEU A 661 28.62 -35.46 8.02
CA LEU A 661 27.78 -36.41 7.28
C LEU A 661 28.38 -36.76 5.90
N PRO A 662 28.16 -38.00 5.41
CA PRO A 662 28.59 -38.41 4.08
C PRO A 662 27.90 -37.60 2.97
N ALA A 663 28.50 -37.60 1.77
CA ALA A 663 27.97 -36.91 0.61
C ALA A 663 26.55 -37.40 0.22
N TRP A 664 26.35 -38.72 0.14
CA TRP A 664 25.09 -39.33 -0.25
C TRP A 664 25.00 -40.78 0.25
N ARG A 665 23.77 -41.28 0.51
CA ARG A 665 23.46 -42.68 0.82
C ARG A 665 22.12 -43.07 0.16
N PRO A 666 21.92 -44.33 -0.27
CA PRO A 666 20.66 -44.82 -0.81
C PRO A 666 19.66 -45.13 0.32
N LEU A 667 19.17 -44.10 1.01
CA LEU A 667 18.33 -44.25 2.20
C LEU A 667 16.98 -44.91 1.90
N TYR A 668 16.57 -44.94 0.63
CA TYR A 668 15.38 -45.63 0.14
C TYR A 668 15.51 -47.17 0.11
N GLU A 669 16.71 -47.73 0.12
CA GLU A 669 16.93 -49.18 0.07
C GLU A 669 16.35 -49.86 1.32
N ASP A 670 15.87 -51.10 1.20
CA ASP A 670 15.29 -51.88 2.30
C ASP A 670 14.06 -51.25 2.99
N LEU A 671 13.39 -50.27 2.37
CA LEU A 671 12.09 -49.75 2.83
C LEU A 671 10.89 -50.62 2.42
N GLY A 672 11.13 -51.74 1.72
CA GLY A 672 10.08 -52.67 1.28
C GLY A 672 9.14 -52.10 0.21
N LEU A 673 9.63 -51.16 -0.61
CA LEU A 673 8.85 -50.41 -1.60
C LEU A 673 8.17 -51.34 -2.63
N ARG A 674 6.86 -51.22 -2.78
CA ARG A 674 6.13 -51.71 -3.97
C ARG A 674 5.91 -50.54 -4.93
N ILE A 675 5.92 -50.82 -6.24
CA ILE A 675 5.65 -49.82 -7.31
C ILE A 675 4.29 -49.11 -7.11
N THR A 676 3.37 -49.71 -6.34
CA THR A 676 2.05 -49.16 -6.01
C THR A 676 2.03 -48.22 -4.80
N ASP A 677 3.14 -48.03 -4.08
CA ASP A 677 3.21 -47.22 -2.85
C ASP A 677 3.39 -45.72 -3.10
N CYS A 678 3.17 -45.27 -4.34
CA CYS A 678 3.12 -43.88 -4.76
C CYS A 678 2.08 -43.10 -3.93
N GLY A 679 2.51 -42.50 -2.82
CA GLY A 679 1.64 -41.74 -1.91
C GLY A 679 1.93 -41.93 -0.42
N LEU A 680 2.70 -42.96 -0.03
CA LEU A 680 3.19 -43.07 1.36
C LEU A 680 4.44 -42.18 1.51
N ARG A 681 4.29 -41.02 2.17
CA ARG A 681 5.44 -40.18 2.58
C ARG A 681 6.28 -40.95 3.61
N LYS A 682 7.38 -41.58 3.18
CA LYS A 682 8.37 -42.23 4.06
C LYS A 682 9.39 -41.25 4.65
N THR A 683 8.97 -40.00 4.80
CA THR A 683 9.81 -38.88 5.24
C THR A 683 10.41 -39.14 6.62
N GLU A 684 9.61 -39.60 7.58
CA GLU A 684 10.08 -39.88 8.95
C GLU A 684 11.13 -41.00 8.96
N GLU A 685 10.93 -42.07 8.17
CA GLU A 685 11.91 -43.15 8.08
C GLU A 685 13.22 -42.71 7.42
N ILE A 686 13.15 -41.89 6.37
CA ILE A 686 14.36 -41.33 5.72
C ILE A 686 15.10 -40.42 6.68
N VAL A 687 14.43 -39.47 7.34
CA VAL A 687 15.03 -38.59 8.34
C VAL A 687 15.68 -39.41 9.46
N LYS A 688 14.99 -40.42 9.99
CA LYS A 688 15.55 -41.31 11.01
C LYS A 688 16.81 -42.04 10.53
N ARG A 689 16.86 -42.47 9.27
CA ARG A 689 18.07 -43.09 8.69
C ARG A 689 19.21 -42.08 8.56
N VAL A 690 18.92 -40.83 8.19
CA VAL A 690 19.93 -39.75 8.20
C VAL A 690 20.47 -39.54 9.61
N LEU A 691 19.61 -39.38 10.62
CA LEU A 691 20.01 -39.17 12.01
C LEU A 691 20.87 -40.32 12.56
N ASN A 692 20.64 -41.55 12.07
CA ASN A 692 21.41 -42.73 12.45
C ASN A 692 22.71 -42.92 11.65
N THR A 693 22.97 -42.11 10.62
CA THR A 693 24.19 -42.21 9.82
C THR A 693 25.40 -41.73 10.64
N PRO A 694 26.49 -42.51 10.74
CA PRO A 694 27.72 -42.07 11.40
C PRO A 694 28.41 -40.91 10.67
N LEU A 695 29.18 -40.11 11.41
CA LEU A 695 30.05 -39.10 10.82
C LEU A 695 31.26 -39.75 10.16
N GLU A 696 31.63 -39.30 8.96
CA GLU A 696 32.84 -39.76 8.25
C GLU A 696 34.08 -38.93 8.60
N TYR A 697 33.89 -37.76 9.20
CA TYR A 697 34.92 -36.81 9.61
C TYR A 697 34.38 -35.87 10.70
N GLY A 698 35.26 -35.11 11.36
CA GLY A 698 34.87 -34.17 12.40
C GLY A 698 34.00 -33.02 11.89
N ILE A 699 33.10 -32.52 12.72
CA ILE A 699 32.29 -31.32 12.42
C ILE A 699 33.23 -30.14 12.21
N GLY A 700 33.10 -29.44 11.08
CA GLY A 700 33.96 -28.30 10.74
C GLY A 700 35.36 -28.67 10.23
N GLU A 701 35.72 -29.96 10.15
CA GLU A 701 37.06 -30.40 9.72
C GLU A 701 37.32 -30.11 8.23
N LYS A 702 36.32 -30.38 7.38
CA LYS A 702 36.33 -30.14 5.93
C LYS A 702 34.90 -29.96 5.43
N ALA A 703 34.75 -29.46 4.20
CA ALA A 703 33.45 -29.40 3.54
C ALA A 703 33.28 -30.57 2.55
N VAL A 704 32.23 -31.37 2.73
CA VAL A 704 31.83 -32.43 1.79
C VAL A 704 30.38 -32.19 1.38
N TYR A 705 30.17 -31.87 0.10
CA TYR A 705 28.85 -31.65 -0.47
C TYR A 705 27.90 -32.82 -0.14
N SER A 706 26.94 -32.57 0.73
CA SER A 706 26.10 -33.58 1.38
C SER A 706 24.61 -33.32 1.18
N ASP A 707 23.91 -34.30 0.60
CA ASP A 707 22.46 -34.29 0.45
C ASP A 707 21.76 -34.54 1.79
N LEU A 708 22.36 -35.37 2.66
CA LEU A 708 21.81 -35.74 3.95
C LEU A 708 21.58 -34.52 4.85
N GLY A 709 22.50 -33.56 4.84
CA GLY A 709 22.34 -32.33 5.62
C GLY A 709 21.12 -31.50 5.18
N PHE A 710 20.85 -31.45 3.88
CA PHE A 710 19.70 -30.73 3.33
C PHE A 710 18.37 -31.45 3.52
N ILE A 711 18.36 -32.78 3.65
CA ILE A 711 17.19 -33.54 4.10
C ILE A 711 16.80 -33.13 5.53
N LEU A 712 17.78 -32.97 6.42
CA LEU A 712 17.50 -32.50 7.79
C LEU A 712 17.03 -31.04 7.81
N LEU A 713 17.60 -30.16 7.00
CA LEU A 713 17.15 -28.76 6.91
C LEU A 713 15.67 -28.66 6.46
N TYR A 714 15.24 -29.52 5.51
CA TYR A 714 13.83 -29.63 5.13
C TYR A 714 12.94 -29.97 6.32
N ASP A 715 13.31 -30.98 7.10
CA ASP A 715 12.51 -31.47 8.22
C ASP A 715 12.45 -30.42 9.35
N ILE A 716 13.55 -29.69 9.57
CA ILE A 716 13.61 -28.56 10.51
C ILE A 716 12.65 -27.43 10.09
N VAL A 717 12.56 -27.10 8.80
CA VAL A 717 11.60 -26.08 8.31
C VAL A 717 10.15 -26.50 8.62
N GLU A 718 9.79 -27.76 8.37
CA GLU A 718 8.44 -28.26 8.66
C GLU A 718 8.15 -28.27 10.18
N LYS A 719 9.13 -28.65 11.01
CA LYS A 719 9.00 -28.65 12.49
C LYS A 719 8.79 -27.25 13.07
N ILE A 720 9.51 -26.25 12.57
CA ILE A 720 9.41 -24.86 13.06
C ILE A 720 8.11 -24.22 12.56
N SER A 721 7.84 -24.33 11.27
CA SER A 721 6.72 -23.61 10.64
C SER A 721 5.36 -24.26 10.83
N GLY A 722 5.31 -25.57 11.12
CA GLY A 722 4.07 -26.35 11.23
C GLY A 722 3.31 -26.53 9.92
N VAL A 723 3.90 -26.17 8.78
CA VAL A 723 3.34 -26.34 7.43
C VAL A 723 4.29 -27.18 6.58
N SER A 724 3.76 -27.81 5.52
CA SER A 724 4.63 -28.61 4.64
C SER A 724 5.61 -27.73 3.87
N PHE A 725 6.79 -28.26 3.57
CA PHE A 725 7.89 -27.51 2.97
C PHE A 725 7.54 -26.91 1.60
N ASP A 726 6.76 -27.63 0.78
CA ASP A 726 6.27 -27.16 -0.51
C ASP A 726 5.31 -25.98 -0.36
N VAL A 727 4.42 -26.03 0.64
CA VAL A 727 3.50 -24.94 1.00
C VAL A 727 4.28 -23.74 1.55
N PHE A 728 5.27 -23.99 2.41
CA PHE A 728 6.15 -22.95 2.93
C PHE A 728 6.84 -22.21 1.79
N CYS A 729 7.51 -22.92 0.88
CA CYS A 729 8.24 -22.32 -0.23
C CYS A 729 7.30 -21.57 -1.18
N ARG A 730 6.15 -22.16 -1.53
CA ARG A 730 5.15 -21.52 -2.39
C ARG A 730 4.63 -20.22 -1.78
N ASP A 731 4.15 -20.26 -0.55
CA ASP A 731 3.39 -19.15 0.04
C ASP A 731 4.30 -18.06 0.62
N ARG A 732 5.51 -18.42 1.06
CA ARG A 732 6.45 -17.48 1.69
C ARG A 732 7.53 -16.96 0.75
N ILE A 733 7.88 -17.68 -0.31
CA ILE A 733 9.00 -17.33 -1.20
C ILE A 733 8.51 -17.10 -2.64
N PHE A 734 7.97 -18.11 -3.31
CA PHE A 734 7.72 -18.06 -4.76
C PHE A 734 6.53 -17.17 -5.14
N GLN A 735 5.36 -17.39 -4.54
CA GLN A 735 4.15 -16.63 -4.84
C GLN A 735 4.27 -15.14 -4.51
N PRO A 736 4.84 -14.72 -3.36
CA PRO A 736 5.07 -13.29 -3.08
C PRO A 736 5.93 -12.62 -4.14
N LEU A 737 6.97 -13.30 -4.64
CA LEU A 737 7.85 -12.80 -5.69
C LEU A 737 7.23 -12.88 -7.10
N GLY A 738 6.15 -13.64 -7.26
CA GLY A 738 5.46 -13.83 -8.54
C GLY A 738 6.12 -14.89 -9.43
N LEU A 739 6.92 -15.78 -8.86
CA LEU A 739 7.59 -16.89 -9.54
C LEU A 739 6.59 -18.04 -9.67
N ARG A 740 6.22 -18.39 -10.91
CA ARG A 740 5.05 -19.26 -11.17
C ARG A 740 5.42 -20.68 -11.60
N SER A 741 6.62 -20.86 -12.13
CA SER A 741 7.12 -22.17 -12.58
C SER A 741 7.78 -22.96 -11.45
N LEU A 742 8.35 -22.29 -10.44
CA LEU A 742 8.98 -22.93 -9.29
C LEU A 742 7.95 -23.64 -8.42
N GLN A 743 7.94 -24.97 -8.46
CA GLN A 743 7.04 -25.81 -7.70
C GLN A 743 7.58 -27.22 -7.46
N PHE A 744 7.12 -27.86 -6.39
CA PHE A 744 7.29 -29.28 -6.18
C PHE A 744 6.10 -30.03 -6.76
N ASN A 745 6.29 -31.28 -7.18
CA ASN A 745 5.22 -32.16 -7.68
C ASN A 745 4.33 -31.47 -8.74
N PRO A 746 4.87 -31.14 -9.94
CA PRO A 746 4.12 -30.45 -10.97
C PRO A 746 2.82 -31.21 -11.31
N PRO A 747 1.73 -30.49 -11.66
CA PRO A 747 0.46 -31.12 -11.98
C PRO A 747 0.57 -31.97 -13.26
N GLU A 748 -0.27 -32.99 -13.38
CA GLU A 748 -0.22 -33.97 -14.49
C GLU A 748 -0.22 -33.32 -15.89
N GLN A 749 -0.96 -32.20 -16.06
CA GLN A 749 -1.00 -31.46 -17.32
C GLN A 749 0.36 -30.86 -17.71
N LEU A 750 1.19 -30.52 -16.72
CA LEU A 750 2.54 -29.98 -16.92
C LEU A 750 3.57 -31.10 -17.08
N CYS A 751 3.40 -32.27 -16.45
CA CYS A 751 4.37 -33.37 -16.52
C CYS A 751 4.75 -33.75 -17.96
N LYS A 752 3.77 -33.82 -18.87
CA LYS A 752 4.02 -34.13 -20.31
C LYS A 752 4.78 -33.04 -21.07
N GLN A 753 4.88 -31.85 -20.49
CA GLN A 753 5.58 -30.69 -21.05
C GLN A 753 6.96 -30.49 -20.42
N ILE A 754 7.37 -31.38 -19.52
CA ILE A 754 8.70 -31.40 -18.91
C ILE A 754 9.55 -32.42 -19.68
N PRO A 755 10.80 -32.10 -20.05
CA PRO A 755 11.70 -33.08 -20.68
C PRO A 755 11.87 -34.32 -19.79
N PRO A 756 11.83 -35.55 -20.34
CA PRO A 756 12.06 -36.75 -19.55
C PRO A 756 13.42 -36.70 -18.87
N THR A 757 13.50 -36.98 -17.57
CA THR A 757 14.73 -36.89 -16.79
C THR A 757 15.68 -38.07 -17.04
N GLY A 758 15.15 -39.26 -17.30
CA GLY A 758 15.96 -40.45 -17.63
C GLY A 758 15.31 -41.76 -17.22
N ALA A 759 15.90 -42.88 -17.64
CA ALA A 759 15.45 -44.19 -17.22
C ALA A 759 15.79 -44.44 -15.74
N ASP A 760 14.85 -45.01 -14.99
CA ASP A 760 15.05 -45.39 -13.60
C ASP A 760 14.91 -46.91 -13.44
N ALA A 761 15.99 -47.53 -12.98
CA ALA A 761 16.07 -48.98 -12.85
C ALA A 761 15.09 -49.55 -11.79
N LEU A 762 14.78 -48.77 -10.75
CA LEU A 762 13.88 -49.18 -9.68
C LEU A 762 12.41 -49.05 -10.09
N ARG A 763 12.06 -47.92 -10.73
CA ARG A 763 10.71 -47.61 -11.22
C ARG A 763 10.39 -48.32 -12.55
N LYS A 764 11.42 -48.80 -13.26
CA LYS A 764 11.33 -49.51 -14.56
C LYS A 764 10.61 -48.69 -15.65
N GLU A 765 10.76 -47.38 -15.61
CA GLU A 765 10.17 -46.45 -16.57
C GLU A 765 11.13 -45.29 -16.90
N ILE A 766 10.80 -44.52 -17.94
CA ILE A 766 11.43 -43.22 -18.19
C ILE A 766 10.69 -42.20 -17.33
N ILE A 767 11.40 -41.59 -16.38
CA ILE A 767 10.79 -40.60 -15.49
C ILE A 767 10.54 -39.30 -16.26
N GLN A 768 9.32 -38.77 -16.15
CA GLN A 768 8.95 -37.47 -16.72
C GLN A 768 7.99 -36.75 -15.76
N GLY A 769 8.34 -35.52 -15.36
CA GLY A 769 7.54 -34.73 -14.42
C GLY A 769 7.50 -35.27 -12.98
N GLN A 770 8.44 -36.15 -12.62
CA GLN A 770 8.66 -36.60 -11.25
C GLN A 770 10.14 -36.46 -10.91
N VAL A 771 10.46 -36.27 -9.63
CA VAL A 771 11.84 -36.07 -9.18
C VAL A 771 12.72 -37.27 -9.52
N ASN A 772 13.92 -37.01 -10.04
CA ASN A 772 14.89 -38.06 -10.34
C ASN A 772 15.48 -38.72 -9.09
N ASP A 773 15.76 -37.96 -8.04
CA ASP A 773 16.35 -38.49 -6.81
C ASP A 773 15.40 -39.44 -6.07
N LEU A 774 15.85 -40.68 -5.83
CA LEU A 774 15.06 -41.74 -5.24
C LEU A 774 14.78 -41.53 -3.74
N ASN A 775 15.69 -40.89 -2.99
CA ASN A 775 15.42 -40.54 -1.59
C ASN A 775 14.26 -39.54 -1.53
N CYS A 776 14.28 -38.51 -2.37
CA CYS A 776 13.21 -37.51 -2.46
C CYS A 776 11.89 -38.11 -2.98
N PHE A 777 11.96 -39.01 -3.96
CA PHE A 777 10.79 -39.70 -4.50
C PHE A 777 10.01 -40.43 -3.39
N VAL A 778 10.69 -41.23 -2.55
CA VAL A 778 10.02 -41.96 -1.45
C VAL A 778 9.56 -41.05 -0.31
N MET A 779 10.07 -39.82 -0.22
CA MET A 779 9.56 -38.76 0.65
C MET A 779 8.32 -38.05 0.06
N GLY A 780 7.74 -38.56 -1.03
CA GLY A 780 6.58 -37.98 -1.69
C GLY A 780 6.92 -36.83 -2.65
N GLY A 781 8.15 -36.81 -3.18
CA GLY A 781 8.60 -35.86 -4.19
C GLY A 781 8.97 -34.46 -3.67
N VAL A 782 9.02 -34.29 -2.34
CA VAL A 782 9.40 -33.03 -1.69
C VAL A 782 10.52 -33.31 -0.68
N SER A 783 11.66 -32.64 -0.85
CA SER A 783 12.79 -32.66 0.10
C SER A 783 13.62 -31.40 -0.05
N GLY A 784 14.58 -31.18 0.85
CA GLY A 784 15.47 -30.02 0.81
C GLY A 784 16.64 -30.16 -0.16
N HIS A 785 16.99 -31.39 -0.54
CA HIS A 785 18.12 -31.63 -1.44
C HIS A 785 17.73 -31.71 -2.92
N ALA A 786 16.45 -32.04 -3.23
CA ALA A 786 15.90 -32.26 -4.57
C ALA A 786 14.36 -32.13 -4.58
N GLY A 787 13.75 -32.15 -5.78
CA GLY A 787 12.28 -32.18 -5.96
C GLY A 787 11.66 -30.91 -6.56
N LEU A 788 12.44 -29.85 -6.70
CA LEU A 788 11.98 -28.61 -7.30
C LEU A 788 12.01 -28.67 -8.83
N PHE A 789 10.93 -28.22 -9.45
CA PHE A 789 10.81 -28.00 -10.89
C PHE A 789 10.71 -26.50 -11.17
N GLY A 790 11.22 -26.06 -12.32
CA GLY A 790 11.08 -24.67 -12.77
C GLY A 790 11.72 -24.39 -14.12
N ASN A 791 11.54 -23.16 -14.61
CA ASN A 791 12.15 -22.69 -15.86
C ASN A 791 13.35 -21.75 -15.60
N ALA A 792 14.03 -21.34 -16.67
CA ALA A 792 15.24 -20.54 -16.57
C ALA A 792 14.97 -19.12 -16.04
N GLU A 793 13.82 -18.52 -16.40
CA GLU A 793 13.44 -17.17 -15.95
C GLU A 793 13.26 -17.10 -14.44
N ASP A 794 12.51 -18.03 -13.83
CA ASP A 794 12.29 -18.00 -12.38
C ASP A 794 13.55 -18.37 -11.59
N ALA A 795 14.41 -19.24 -12.14
CA ALA A 795 15.73 -19.51 -11.55
C ALA A 795 16.61 -18.26 -11.59
N ALA A 796 16.62 -17.53 -12.72
CA ALA A 796 17.34 -16.26 -12.84
C ALA A 796 16.74 -15.17 -11.94
N ALA A 797 15.43 -15.13 -11.77
CA ALA A 797 14.75 -14.20 -10.87
C ALA A 797 15.18 -14.36 -9.40
N MET A 798 15.43 -15.60 -8.95
CA MET A 798 16.03 -15.85 -7.63
C MET A 798 17.48 -15.33 -7.56
N GLY A 799 18.27 -15.48 -8.62
CA GLY A 799 19.58 -14.84 -8.72
C GLY A 799 19.49 -13.31 -8.61
N GLN A 800 18.54 -12.71 -9.34
CA GLN A 800 18.29 -11.27 -9.34
C GLN A 800 17.83 -10.75 -7.96
N LEU A 801 17.03 -11.54 -7.22
CA LEU A 801 16.67 -11.23 -5.84
C LEU A 801 17.91 -11.03 -4.97
N PHE A 802 18.92 -11.91 -5.09
CA PHE A 802 20.15 -11.82 -4.30
C PHE A 802 21.06 -10.67 -4.74
N LEU A 803 21.18 -10.42 -6.05
CA LEU A 803 21.87 -9.22 -6.58
C LEU A 803 21.24 -7.93 -6.04
N GLN A 804 19.91 -7.88 -6.02
CA GLN A 804 19.14 -6.75 -5.50
C GLN A 804 18.99 -6.77 -3.97
N LYS A 805 19.85 -7.52 -3.27
CA LYS A 805 19.93 -7.57 -1.80
C LYS A 805 18.58 -7.85 -1.13
N GLY A 806 17.83 -8.82 -1.68
CA GLY A 806 16.58 -9.31 -1.12
C GLY A 806 15.33 -8.60 -1.64
N ILE A 807 15.46 -7.70 -2.62
CA ILE A 807 14.32 -7.06 -3.30
C ILE A 807 14.07 -7.74 -4.64
N TYR A 808 12.83 -8.09 -4.97
CA TYR A 808 12.42 -8.46 -6.32
C TYR A 808 10.94 -8.16 -6.52
N ASN A 809 10.56 -7.71 -7.71
CA ASN A 809 9.15 -7.43 -8.06
C ASN A 809 8.45 -6.46 -7.06
N GLY A 810 9.15 -5.39 -6.66
CA GLY A 810 8.64 -4.40 -5.70
C GLY A 810 8.38 -4.93 -4.30
N ARG A 811 8.95 -6.09 -3.93
CA ARG A 811 8.86 -6.68 -2.59
C ARG A 811 10.24 -6.96 -2.04
N ARG A 812 10.39 -6.81 -0.73
CA ARG A 812 11.55 -7.28 0.02
C ARG A 812 11.21 -8.62 0.67
N LEU A 813 11.98 -9.65 0.35
CA LEU A 813 11.91 -10.96 1.01
C LEU A 813 12.96 -11.08 2.12
N PHE A 814 14.15 -10.54 1.89
CA PHE A 814 15.26 -10.55 2.85
C PHE A 814 15.78 -9.14 3.08
N ARG A 815 16.26 -8.86 4.28
CA ARG A 815 17.21 -7.77 4.55
C ARG A 815 18.49 -8.00 3.75
N ALA A 816 19.11 -6.91 3.29
CA ALA A 816 20.42 -6.94 2.67
C ALA A 816 21.48 -7.62 3.55
N SER A 817 21.49 -7.38 4.87
CA SER A 817 22.38 -8.07 5.81
C SER A 817 22.14 -9.57 5.88
N THR A 818 20.89 -10.02 5.75
CA THR A 818 20.58 -11.44 5.66
C THR A 818 21.16 -12.03 4.38
N VAL A 819 20.97 -11.37 3.23
CA VAL A 819 21.57 -11.79 1.97
C VAL A 819 23.09 -11.86 2.09
N ASP A 820 23.72 -10.80 2.58
CA ASP A 820 25.17 -10.74 2.79
C ASP A 820 25.69 -11.85 3.73
N LEU A 821 24.89 -12.25 4.72
CA LEU A 821 25.24 -13.33 5.65
C LEU A 821 25.37 -14.67 4.92
N PHE A 822 24.40 -15.06 4.08
CA PHE A 822 24.44 -16.37 3.42
C PHE A 822 25.17 -16.38 2.06
N THR A 823 25.48 -15.22 1.50
CA THR A 823 26.31 -15.11 0.28
C THR A 823 27.79 -14.84 0.57
N ARG A 824 28.20 -14.74 1.85
CA ARG A 824 29.61 -14.62 2.27
C ARG A 824 30.21 -16.00 2.55
N LYS A 825 31.49 -16.18 2.19
CA LYS A 825 32.26 -17.41 2.50
C LYS A 825 32.20 -17.75 3.99
N HIS A 826 31.83 -18.98 4.32
CA HIS A 826 31.68 -19.46 5.70
C HIS A 826 32.90 -20.28 6.10
N ARG A 827 33.62 -19.85 7.16
CA ARG A 827 34.90 -20.43 7.60
C ARG A 827 35.87 -20.66 6.43
N PRO A 828 36.37 -19.59 5.79
CA PRO A 828 37.16 -19.67 4.56
C PRO A 828 38.48 -20.46 4.70
N ALA A 829 38.96 -20.70 5.92
CA ALA A 829 40.08 -21.59 6.20
C ALA A 829 39.78 -23.08 5.90
N VAL A 830 38.50 -23.46 5.87
CA VAL A 830 38.03 -24.84 5.65
C VAL A 830 37.55 -25.04 4.21
N SER A 831 36.80 -24.07 3.66
CA SER A 831 36.22 -24.16 2.32
C SER A 831 35.91 -22.79 1.75
N ALA A 832 35.88 -22.68 0.42
CA ALA A 832 35.44 -21.48 -0.27
C ALA A 832 33.91 -21.28 -0.25
N ARG A 833 33.13 -22.29 0.16
CA ARG A 833 31.65 -22.25 0.13
C ARG A 833 31.06 -21.20 1.07
N THR A 834 29.82 -20.79 0.77
CA THR A 834 29.00 -19.96 1.64
C THR A 834 27.95 -20.81 2.36
N LEU A 835 27.00 -20.19 3.04
CA LEU A 835 25.83 -20.90 3.56
C LEU A 835 24.89 -21.26 2.40
N GLY A 836 24.89 -22.54 2.01
CA GLY A 836 24.05 -23.12 0.97
C GLY A 836 24.64 -23.07 -0.44
N TRP A 837 25.50 -22.09 -0.74
CA TRP A 837 26.03 -21.90 -2.08
C TRP A 837 27.45 -22.42 -2.26
N ASP A 838 27.75 -22.82 -3.50
CA ASP A 838 29.12 -22.92 -3.98
C ASP A 838 29.67 -21.54 -4.37
N THR A 839 30.96 -21.45 -4.61
CA THR A 839 31.61 -20.23 -5.11
C THR A 839 32.52 -20.49 -6.30
N ALA A 840 32.79 -19.45 -7.09
CA ALA A 840 33.76 -19.56 -8.17
C ALA A 840 35.17 -19.76 -7.59
N VAL A 841 35.84 -20.82 -8.04
CA VAL A 841 37.22 -21.15 -7.70
C VAL A 841 37.99 -21.48 -8.99
N PRO A 842 39.31 -21.20 -9.07
CA PRO A 842 40.10 -21.51 -10.25
C PRO A 842 39.99 -22.99 -10.66
N GLY A 843 39.74 -23.24 -11.96
CA GLY A 843 39.54 -24.59 -12.50
C GLY A 843 38.21 -25.25 -12.09
N GLY A 844 37.31 -24.51 -11.44
CA GLY A 844 35.99 -24.97 -11.03
C GLY A 844 34.94 -24.92 -12.13
N SER A 845 33.73 -25.38 -11.80
CA SER A 845 32.59 -25.44 -12.74
C SER A 845 32.02 -24.08 -13.15
N ALA A 846 32.44 -23.00 -12.50
CA ALA A 846 32.09 -21.62 -12.83
C ALA A 846 32.78 -21.13 -14.10
N GLY A 847 33.89 -21.74 -14.53
CA GLY A 847 34.79 -21.13 -15.51
C GLY A 847 35.85 -20.25 -14.85
N SER A 848 36.56 -19.49 -15.67
CA SER A 848 37.70 -18.66 -15.28
C SER A 848 37.40 -17.16 -15.26
N ARG A 849 36.25 -16.72 -15.79
CA ARG A 849 35.95 -15.30 -15.98
C ARG A 849 35.02 -14.66 -14.95
N PHE A 850 34.29 -15.45 -14.17
CA PHE A 850 33.52 -14.91 -13.05
C PHE A 850 34.45 -14.32 -11.98
N SER A 851 33.97 -13.27 -11.30
CA SER A 851 34.69 -12.65 -10.20
C SER A 851 34.78 -13.59 -8.98
N GLU A 852 35.69 -13.29 -8.06
CA GLU A 852 35.80 -14.02 -6.78
C GLU A 852 34.55 -13.91 -5.89
N ASN A 853 33.67 -12.93 -6.17
CA ASN A 853 32.41 -12.68 -5.47
C ASN A 853 31.22 -13.33 -6.20
N THR A 854 31.40 -14.57 -6.61
CA THR A 854 30.39 -15.32 -7.36
C THR A 854 29.87 -16.48 -6.53
N ILE A 855 28.54 -16.58 -6.44
CA ILE A 855 27.84 -17.72 -5.83
C ILE A 855 27.18 -18.57 -6.93
N GLY A 856 27.07 -19.87 -6.70
CA GLY A 856 26.38 -20.72 -7.66
C GLY A 856 26.08 -22.12 -7.15
N HIS A 857 25.41 -22.90 -7.98
CA HIS A 857 25.12 -24.29 -7.70
C HIS A 857 24.91 -25.08 -8.98
N LEU A 858 25.22 -26.37 -8.92
CA LEU A 858 25.01 -27.33 -10.01
C LEU A 858 23.88 -28.29 -9.67
N GLY A 859 23.13 -28.75 -10.67
CA GLY A 859 22.18 -29.84 -10.56
C GLY A 859 22.74 -31.14 -11.14
N PHE A 860 22.37 -32.27 -10.53
CA PHE A 860 22.73 -33.59 -11.03
C PHE A 860 22.23 -33.81 -12.46
N THR A 861 21.03 -33.32 -12.80
CA THR A 861 20.42 -33.41 -14.13
C THR A 861 21.13 -32.58 -15.20
N GLY A 862 22.16 -31.80 -14.87
CA GLY A 862 22.88 -30.96 -15.83
C GLY A 862 22.59 -29.47 -15.68
N THR A 863 21.56 -29.12 -14.90
CA THR A 863 21.20 -27.73 -14.61
C THR A 863 22.33 -26.98 -13.85
N SER A 864 22.39 -25.65 -13.96
CA SER A 864 23.26 -24.79 -13.14
C SER A 864 22.73 -23.36 -13.06
N LEU A 865 23.02 -22.69 -11.95
CA LEU A 865 22.81 -21.26 -11.73
C LEU A 865 24.10 -20.67 -11.14
N TRP A 866 24.62 -19.63 -11.78
CA TRP A 866 25.75 -18.84 -11.31
C TRP A 866 25.38 -17.36 -11.26
N VAL A 867 25.77 -16.68 -10.19
CA VAL A 867 25.44 -15.27 -9.91
C VAL A 867 26.71 -14.56 -9.44
N ASP A 868 27.25 -13.69 -10.29
CA ASP A 868 28.38 -12.81 -9.97
C ASP A 868 27.87 -11.56 -9.28
N LEU A 869 28.11 -11.46 -7.98
CA LEU A 869 27.61 -10.35 -7.15
C LEU A 869 28.36 -9.04 -7.40
N ALA A 870 29.57 -9.09 -7.96
CA ALA A 870 30.37 -7.90 -8.24
C ALA A 870 30.07 -7.33 -9.62
N ARG A 871 29.95 -8.21 -10.63
CA ARG A 871 29.67 -7.83 -12.03
C ARG A 871 28.17 -7.77 -12.34
N GLU A 872 27.33 -8.15 -11.39
CA GLU A 872 25.87 -8.24 -11.51
C GLU A 872 25.42 -9.14 -12.68
N ILE A 873 26.12 -10.26 -12.90
CA ILE A 873 25.86 -11.23 -13.97
C ILE A 873 25.13 -12.45 -13.41
N ILE A 874 24.12 -12.95 -14.12
CA ILE A 874 23.43 -14.21 -13.84
C ILE A 874 23.56 -15.09 -15.08
N VAL A 875 23.95 -16.36 -14.88
CA VAL A 875 23.91 -17.39 -15.93
C VAL A 875 23.17 -18.62 -15.44
N VAL A 876 22.13 -18.99 -16.17
CA VAL A 876 21.34 -20.21 -15.96
C VAL A 876 21.50 -21.12 -17.17
N LEU A 877 21.79 -22.40 -16.92
CA LEU A 877 21.69 -23.46 -17.92
C LEU A 877 20.74 -24.51 -17.37
N LEU A 878 19.63 -24.77 -18.07
CA LEU A 878 18.73 -25.89 -17.76
C LEU A 878 18.82 -26.91 -18.88
N CYS A 879 19.17 -28.14 -18.54
CA CYS A 879 19.20 -29.24 -19.48
C CYS A 879 18.89 -30.55 -18.74
N ASN A 880 18.85 -31.64 -19.49
CA ASN A 880 18.82 -32.95 -18.89
C ASN A 880 19.87 -33.91 -19.48
N ARG A 881 21.02 -34.00 -18.80
CA ARG A 881 22.15 -34.88 -19.15
C ARG A 881 21.96 -36.33 -18.72
N VAL A 882 20.95 -36.62 -17.90
CA VAL A 882 20.67 -37.98 -17.41
C VAL A 882 19.92 -38.79 -18.46
N HIS A 883 19.27 -38.13 -19.43
CA HIS A 883 18.55 -38.80 -20.52
C HIS A 883 19.39 -38.94 -21.80
N PRO A 884 19.35 -40.10 -22.48
CA PRO A 884 18.73 -41.35 -22.05
C PRO A 884 19.63 -42.17 -21.11
N ASP A 885 20.93 -41.85 -21.07
CA ASP A 885 21.96 -42.62 -20.36
C ASP A 885 22.79 -41.69 -19.46
N PRO A 886 22.74 -41.86 -18.12
CA PRO A 886 23.48 -41.03 -17.18
C PRO A 886 24.99 -41.23 -17.20
N SER A 887 25.52 -42.28 -17.84
CA SER A 887 26.95 -42.60 -17.86
C SER A 887 27.79 -41.59 -18.66
N LYS A 888 27.18 -40.89 -19.62
CA LYS A 888 27.85 -39.87 -20.45
C LYS A 888 27.86 -38.50 -19.78
N ASN A 889 28.73 -38.32 -18.79
CA ASN A 889 28.84 -37.05 -18.07
C ASN A 889 30.08 -36.24 -18.46
N ARG A 890 29.90 -35.26 -19.36
CA ARG A 890 30.92 -34.26 -19.73
C ARG A 890 30.51 -32.83 -19.33
N MET A 891 29.57 -32.68 -18.40
CA MET A 891 29.11 -31.36 -17.94
C MET A 891 30.20 -30.55 -17.23
N GLY A 892 31.28 -31.20 -16.76
CA GLY A 892 32.46 -30.53 -16.22
C GLY A 892 33.27 -29.77 -17.27
N GLU A 893 33.10 -30.08 -18.56
CA GLU A 893 33.73 -29.35 -19.67
C GLU A 893 32.78 -28.27 -20.21
N VAL A 894 31.51 -28.65 -20.45
CA VAL A 894 30.51 -27.78 -21.09
C VAL A 894 30.21 -26.53 -20.26
N ARG A 895 30.01 -26.66 -18.94
CA ARG A 895 29.61 -25.52 -18.09
C ARG A 895 30.69 -24.43 -18.02
N PRO A 896 31.95 -24.72 -17.66
CA PRO A 896 33.02 -23.72 -17.66
C PRO A 896 33.17 -23.00 -19.00
N GLN A 897 33.19 -23.75 -20.11
CA GLN A 897 33.33 -23.17 -21.45
C GLN A 897 32.16 -22.25 -21.79
N LEU A 898 30.93 -22.67 -21.49
CA LEU A 898 29.74 -21.86 -21.71
C LEU A 898 29.78 -20.56 -20.89
N HIS A 899 30.12 -20.66 -19.60
CA HIS A 899 30.19 -19.50 -18.73
C HIS A 899 31.27 -18.52 -19.19
N ASP A 900 32.45 -19.01 -19.56
CA ASP A 900 33.54 -18.16 -20.06
C ASP A 900 33.15 -17.49 -21.40
N ALA A 901 32.54 -18.23 -22.33
CA ALA A 901 32.06 -17.65 -23.60
C ALA A 901 30.99 -16.55 -23.39
N ILE A 902 30.08 -16.74 -22.44
CA ILE A 902 29.06 -15.73 -22.10
C ILE A 902 29.73 -14.50 -21.48
N ASN A 903 30.66 -14.69 -20.55
CA ASN A 903 31.36 -13.58 -19.90
C ASN A 903 32.24 -12.79 -20.89
N GLU A 904 32.92 -13.47 -21.82
CA GLU A 904 33.68 -12.82 -22.91
C GLU A 904 32.80 -11.92 -23.75
N GLN A 905 31.62 -12.42 -24.12
CA GLN A 905 30.69 -11.66 -24.94
C GLN A 905 30.16 -10.43 -24.20
N ILE A 906 29.90 -10.56 -22.89
CA ILE A 906 29.52 -9.43 -22.04
C ILE A 906 30.65 -8.39 -21.98
N ASP A 907 31.89 -8.82 -21.76
CA ASP A 907 33.04 -7.91 -21.70
C ASP A 907 33.22 -7.12 -23.01
N MET A 908 33.05 -7.78 -24.16
CA MET A 908 33.14 -7.12 -25.48
C MET A 908 32.01 -6.14 -25.78
N GLN A 909 30.89 -6.18 -25.06
CA GLN A 909 29.79 -5.22 -25.22
C GLN A 909 29.98 -3.96 -24.37
N GLU A 910 30.90 -3.99 -23.39
CA GLU A 910 31.24 -2.84 -22.54
C GLU A 910 32.35 -1.95 -23.14
N ASP A 911 33.20 -2.51 -24.01
CA ASP A 911 34.27 -1.82 -24.77
C ASP A 911 33.75 -1.13 -26.04
#